data_AF-A0A6L9MC30-F1
#
_entry.id   AF-A0A6L9MC30-F1
#
_cell.length_a   1.000
_cell.length_b   1.000
_cell.length_c   1.000
_cell.angle_alpha   90.00
_cell.angle_beta   90.00
_cell.angle_gamma   90.00
#
_symmetry.space_group_name_H-M   'P 1'
#
loop_
_entity.id
_entity.type
_entity.pdbx_description
1 polymer ?
#
loop_
_entity_poly.entity_id
_entity_poly.type
_entity_poly.pdbx_seq_one_letter_code
_entity_poly.pdbx_strand_id
1 'polypeptide(L)'
;MKAFLFPGQGAQRLGMGGEAFAAFPDLVRQAGDVLGFDVARLCRDGPPERLSQTQFTQPALYVVNSLRYLRHVEETGDRADFLLGHSVAEYVALFASGVVDFATGLRLVARRGSLMAEARGGGMAAVLGLEAETIADLLRREDLADIHPANFNTPRQIVVSGRREAIVAAESLFLAAGATHYLPLPVSGAFHTPFMAEAQHRFADFIADVPLAPQRVPVISNVTARPHVDADLRARMVEQITRPVRWSESLRYLLARGVGFVDTVEIGPEGPPVVRPMFKRTELEAGPLGAAELARPVAPVGGAPHALPTETDANAAVAEPAEAAPPPMGSPDTTENGESVPDAAGYTAGRGRISVESLGSRAFCEAFGLRYPYASGAMYQAIASTDIVVRMARAGLLGIFGAAGLPTETVRAAITRIRAAIPDRASFGVNFIAHVNRPYLEDEMTDMLIAEGVRVVEASAFMEVTAALVRYRAKGLRREAGKVRADNRIIAKVSRPDVAAQFLAPAPAALVDRLLQAGAIDAGEAELLRRVPMADAICVESDSGGHTDQGMPFALIPPILKLRDTAEARFGDFGRLFVGAAGGIGTPEAAAAVLVLGADFIVTGSINQCTVEAGTSDAVKDLLQGIDVYDTAYAPSGEMFELGSKVQVLKKGVFFPARADRLVGLYRQHESLETIEPKLRAQIEERYFRRSFEAVFADVAKTYPATEIARAERLPKHRMALVFKRYFKDTTNWALAGDLEHKVDFQVHCGPAQGAFNQWVAGTPQESWRERHVDSIALMLLEQTADLLNRRFDAMAR
;
A
#
# COMPACT_ATOMS: atom_id res chain seq x y z
N MET A 1 12.73 5.11 27.77
CA MET A 1 12.48 6.56 27.66
C MET A 1 11.17 6.73 26.92
N LYS A 2 10.28 7.65 27.31
CA LYS A 2 8.98 7.89 26.67
C LYS A 2 8.97 9.22 25.92
N ALA A 3 8.24 9.28 24.80
CA ALA A 3 7.98 10.53 24.09
C ALA A 3 6.48 10.78 23.93
N PHE A 4 6.04 12.00 24.26
CA PHE A 4 4.68 12.44 23.94
C PHE A 4 4.68 13.23 22.64
N LEU A 5 3.77 12.86 21.75
CA LEU A 5 3.60 13.43 20.43
C LEU A 5 2.27 14.19 20.37
N PHE A 6 2.28 15.44 19.94
CA PHE A 6 1.08 16.26 19.78
C PHE A 6 0.78 16.48 18.29
N PRO A 7 -0.43 16.13 17.82
CA PRO A 7 -0.78 16.27 16.41
C PRO A 7 -1.19 17.72 16.07
N GLY A 8 -0.74 18.18 14.90
CA GLY A 8 -1.00 19.54 14.40
C GLY A 8 -2.25 19.66 13.51
N GLN A 9 -2.25 20.67 12.65
CA GLN A 9 -3.32 20.88 11.66
C GLN A 9 -3.42 19.68 10.71
N GLY A 10 -4.65 19.21 10.51
CA GLY A 10 -4.99 17.90 9.94
C GLY A 10 -5.67 16.97 10.95
N ALA A 11 -5.48 17.21 12.27
CA ALA A 11 -6.13 16.44 13.33
C ALA A 11 -7.47 17.01 13.81
N GLN A 12 -7.82 18.23 13.38
CA GLN A 12 -9.08 18.87 13.77
C GLN A 12 -10.28 18.15 13.16
N ARG A 13 -11.35 18.04 13.94
CA ARG A 13 -12.65 17.54 13.49
C ARG A 13 -13.74 18.05 14.40
N LEU A 14 -14.97 18.07 13.90
CA LEU A 14 -16.12 18.34 14.75
C LEU A 14 -16.27 17.28 15.84
N GLY A 15 -16.72 17.71 17.00
CA GLY A 15 -16.83 16.91 18.21
C GLY A 15 -15.52 16.73 18.98
N MET A 16 -14.39 17.31 18.54
CA MET A 16 -13.12 17.19 19.27
C MET A 16 -13.14 17.93 20.62
N GLY A 17 -12.40 17.39 21.59
CA GLY A 17 -12.30 17.97 22.93
C GLY A 17 -13.40 17.55 23.89
N GLY A 18 -14.27 16.62 23.47
CA GLY A 18 -15.48 16.12 24.15
C GLY A 18 -15.48 16.24 25.68
N GLU A 19 -15.09 15.17 26.38
CA GLU A 19 -15.05 15.17 27.85
C GLU A 19 -13.96 16.09 28.43
N ALA A 20 -12.92 16.41 27.65
CA ALA A 20 -11.83 17.27 28.09
C ALA A 20 -12.32 18.70 28.40
N PHE A 21 -13.28 19.23 27.64
CA PHE A 21 -13.89 20.53 27.93
C PHE A 21 -14.66 20.53 29.25
N ALA A 22 -15.35 19.43 29.57
CA ALA A 22 -16.09 19.30 30.82
C ALA A 22 -15.17 19.11 32.04
N ALA A 23 -14.02 18.47 31.85
CA ALA A 23 -13.03 18.25 32.90
C ALA A 23 -12.30 19.55 33.31
N PHE A 24 -12.11 20.50 32.38
CA PHE A 24 -11.38 21.75 32.63
C PHE A 24 -12.19 23.01 32.30
N PRO A 25 -13.34 23.25 32.95
CA PRO A 25 -14.23 24.36 32.62
C PRO A 25 -13.57 25.74 32.78
N ASP A 26 -12.65 25.89 33.74
CA ASP A 26 -11.92 27.14 33.95
C ASP A 26 -10.95 27.48 32.81
N LEU A 27 -10.24 26.47 32.28
CA LEU A 27 -9.35 26.65 31.13
C LEU A 27 -10.15 26.91 29.85
N VAL A 28 -11.31 26.29 29.70
CA VAL A 28 -12.22 26.57 28.57
C VAL A 28 -12.74 28.00 28.62
N ARG A 29 -13.16 28.48 29.80
CA ARG A 29 -13.57 29.87 29.99
C ARG A 29 -12.43 30.84 29.69
N GLN A 30 -11.24 30.57 30.24
CA GLN A 30 -10.04 31.37 29.97
C GLN A 30 -9.68 31.38 28.48
N ALA A 31 -9.88 30.26 27.77
CA ALA A 31 -9.71 30.21 26.33
C ALA A 31 -10.71 31.09 25.60
N GLY A 32 -11.97 31.10 26.03
CA GLY A 32 -13.00 32.01 25.52
C GLY A 32 -12.63 33.49 25.70
N ASP A 33 -12.12 33.86 26.88
CA ASP A 33 -11.68 35.23 27.19
C ASP A 33 -10.50 35.67 26.32
N VAL A 34 -9.55 34.76 26.06
CA VAL A 34 -8.37 35.03 25.22
C VAL A 34 -8.75 35.13 23.74
N LEU A 35 -9.64 34.27 23.26
CA LEU A 35 -9.97 34.15 21.83
C LEU A 35 -11.09 35.09 21.40
N GLY A 36 -11.91 35.57 22.33
CA GLY A 36 -13.10 36.37 22.03
C GLY A 36 -14.24 35.55 21.39
N PHE A 37 -14.14 34.22 21.40
CA PHE A 37 -15.20 33.31 20.94
C PHE A 37 -15.18 32.00 21.73
N ASP A 38 -16.33 31.32 21.77
CA ASP A 38 -16.46 30.01 22.41
C ASP A 38 -15.82 28.91 21.56
N VAL A 39 -14.57 28.57 21.90
CA VAL A 39 -13.80 27.51 21.23
C VAL A 39 -14.42 26.13 21.44
N ALA A 40 -15.06 25.87 22.58
CA ALA A 40 -15.69 24.58 22.83
C ALA A 40 -16.91 24.40 21.93
N ARG A 41 -17.74 25.44 21.77
CA ARG A 41 -18.84 25.45 20.80
C ARG A 41 -18.33 25.35 19.37
N LEU A 42 -17.25 26.04 19.01
CA LEU A 42 -16.65 25.90 17.68
C LEU A 42 -16.21 24.45 17.40
N CYS A 43 -15.57 23.78 18.37
CA CYS A 43 -15.10 22.41 18.21
C CYS A 43 -16.25 21.38 18.20
N ARG A 44 -17.29 21.57 19.01
CA ARG A 44 -18.43 20.64 19.09
C ARG A 44 -19.41 20.80 17.92
N ASP A 45 -19.87 22.03 17.72
CA ASP A 45 -21.08 22.35 16.94
C ASP A 45 -20.85 23.46 15.90
N GLY A 46 -19.59 23.90 15.73
CA GLY A 46 -19.26 24.97 14.79
C GLY A 46 -19.36 24.53 13.32
N PRO A 47 -19.50 25.48 12.38
CA PRO A 47 -19.40 25.17 10.95
C PRO A 47 -18.02 24.56 10.63
N PRO A 48 -17.93 23.40 9.95
CA PRO A 48 -16.66 22.78 9.57
C PRO A 48 -15.72 23.73 8.82
N GLU A 49 -16.27 24.61 7.99
CA GLU A 49 -15.54 25.58 7.18
C GLU A 49 -14.88 26.65 8.07
N ARG A 50 -15.52 26.99 9.19
CA ARG A 50 -14.94 27.91 10.17
C ARG A 50 -13.86 27.22 10.99
N LEU A 51 -14.07 25.99 11.44
CA LEU A 51 -13.05 25.24 12.16
C LEU A 51 -11.81 24.94 11.28
N SER A 52 -11.99 24.84 9.96
CA SER A 52 -10.91 24.57 8.99
C SER A 52 -10.09 25.81 8.59
N GLN A 53 -10.53 27.00 8.99
CA GLN A 53 -9.78 28.24 8.76
C GLN A 53 -8.64 28.36 9.77
N THR A 54 -7.41 28.60 9.29
CA THR A 54 -6.18 28.55 10.09
C THR A 54 -6.21 29.37 11.38
N GLN A 55 -6.81 30.56 11.37
CA GLN A 55 -6.95 31.43 12.54
C GLN A 55 -7.86 30.86 13.64
N PHE A 56 -8.71 29.89 13.30
CA PHE A 56 -9.57 29.16 14.23
C PHE A 56 -9.03 27.75 14.53
N THR A 57 -8.49 27.05 13.52
CA THR A 57 -7.95 25.69 13.65
C THR A 57 -6.80 25.63 14.65
N GLN A 58 -5.83 26.54 14.52
CA GLN A 58 -4.63 26.56 15.35
C GLN A 58 -4.95 26.72 16.84
N PRO A 59 -5.70 27.75 17.29
CA PRO A 59 -6.05 27.88 18.69
C PRO A 59 -6.96 26.75 19.18
N ALA A 60 -7.87 26.23 18.35
CA ALA A 60 -8.72 25.11 18.73
C ALA A 60 -7.90 23.84 19.03
N LEU A 61 -6.93 23.50 18.18
CA LEU A 61 -6.02 22.37 18.40
C LEU A 61 -5.12 22.58 19.62
N TYR A 62 -4.63 23.79 19.85
CA TYR A 62 -3.85 24.08 21.05
C TYR A 62 -4.68 23.84 22.32
N VAL A 63 -5.91 24.34 22.38
CA VAL A 63 -6.78 24.13 23.54
C VAL A 63 -7.03 22.65 23.75
N VAL A 64 -7.51 21.94 22.73
CA VAL A 64 -7.86 20.52 22.86
C VAL A 64 -6.66 19.68 23.26
N ASN A 65 -5.52 19.83 22.58
CA ASN A 65 -4.33 19.02 22.88
C ASN A 65 -3.79 19.30 24.28
N SER A 66 -3.78 20.57 24.72
CA SER A 66 -3.37 20.95 26.08
C SER A 66 -4.27 20.36 27.15
N LEU A 67 -5.59 20.39 26.97
CA LEU A 67 -6.52 19.77 27.93
C LEU A 67 -6.36 18.24 27.97
N ARG A 68 -6.15 17.61 26.81
CA ARG A 68 -5.91 16.16 26.72
C ARG A 68 -4.58 15.76 27.38
N TYR A 69 -3.56 16.61 27.28
CA TYR A 69 -2.30 16.43 27.99
C TYR A 69 -2.47 16.49 29.50
N LEU A 70 -3.14 17.52 30.02
CA LEU A 70 -3.40 17.66 31.46
C LEU A 70 -4.14 16.44 31.99
N ARG A 71 -5.22 16.03 31.30
CA ARG A 71 -5.97 14.83 31.65
C ARG A 71 -5.11 13.57 31.63
N HIS A 72 -4.30 13.38 30.60
CA HIS A 72 -3.42 12.21 30.49
C HIS A 72 -2.46 12.12 31.67
N VAL A 73 -1.84 13.25 32.06
CA VAL A 73 -0.94 13.30 33.22
C VAL A 73 -1.68 13.03 34.52
N GLU A 74 -2.89 13.58 34.70
CA GLU A 74 -3.74 13.33 35.88
C GLU A 74 -4.18 11.86 35.99
N GLU A 75 -4.57 11.24 34.88
CA GLU A 75 -5.11 9.87 34.86
C GLU A 75 -4.02 8.79 34.98
N THR A 76 -2.86 9.01 34.37
CA THR A 76 -1.82 7.97 34.24
C THR A 76 -0.62 8.19 35.15
N GLY A 77 -0.35 9.45 35.53
CA GLY A 77 0.91 9.82 36.18
C GLY A 77 2.14 9.67 35.28
N ASP A 78 1.98 9.37 33.99
CA ASP A 78 3.09 9.17 33.06
C ASP A 78 3.88 10.45 32.85
N ARG A 79 5.20 10.29 32.72
CA ARG A 79 6.14 11.37 32.41
C ARG A 79 6.84 11.11 31.09
N ALA A 80 6.99 12.17 30.31
CA ALA A 80 7.75 12.14 29.07
C ALA A 80 9.21 12.51 29.32
N ASP A 81 10.11 11.81 28.62
CA ASP A 81 11.51 12.19 28.48
C ASP A 81 11.72 13.18 27.32
N PHE A 82 10.81 13.14 26.33
CA PHE A 82 10.80 14.06 25.19
C PHE A 82 9.39 14.49 24.81
N LEU A 83 9.26 15.73 24.37
CA LEU A 83 8.01 16.29 23.85
C LEU A 83 8.21 16.75 22.40
N LEU A 84 7.32 16.35 21.50
CA LEU A 84 7.23 16.89 20.15
C LEU A 84 5.82 17.29 19.82
N GLY A 85 5.67 18.38 19.08
CA GLY A 85 4.42 18.69 18.42
C GLY A 85 4.62 19.03 16.96
N HIS A 86 3.78 18.48 16.11
CA HIS A 86 3.84 18.72 14.67
C HIS A 86 3.31 20.11 14.34
N SER A 87 4.15 20.95 13.73
CA SER A 87 3.83 22.34 13.36
C SER A 87 3.26 23.14 14.56
N VAL A 88 2.02 23.61 14.49
CA VAL A 88 1.35 24.38 15.56
C VAL A 88 1.35 23.64 16.90
N ALA A 89 1.34 22.31 16.90
CA ALA A 89 1.33 21.55 18.14
C ALA A 89 2.67 21.62 18.90
N GLU A 90 3.74 22.15 18.31
CA GLU A 90 4.98 22.44 19.04
C GLU A 90 4.74 23.41 20.21
N TYR A 91 3.77 24.31 20.08
CA TYR A 91 3.37 25.21 21.17
C TYR A 91 2.70 24.45 22.32
N VAL A 92 2.03 23.32 22.04
CA VAL A 92 1.50 22.42 23.07
C VAL A 92 2.65 21.70 23.77
N ALA A 93 3.68 21.28 23.04
CA ALA A 93 4.89 20.70 23.62
C ALA A 93 5.62 21.71 24.53
N LEU A 94 5.69 22.98 24.12
CA LEU A 94 6.26 24.06 24.94
C LEU A 94 5.44 24.30 26.21
N PHE A 95 4.11 24.32 26.12
CA PHE A 95 3.22 24.35 27.29
C PHE A 95 3.46 23.15 28.22
N ALA A 96 3.47 21.92 27.67
CA ALA A 96 3.70 20.70 28.43
C ALA A 96 5.10 20.65 29.10
N SER A 97 6.11 21.31 28.51
CA SER A 97 7.45 21.45 29.09
C SER A 97 7.55 22.53 30.18
N GLY A 98 6.52 23.36 30.35
CA GLY A 98 6.48 24.46 31.31
C GLY A 98 7.10 25.78 30.84
N VAL A 99 7.45 25.91 29.56
CA VAL A 99 8.01 27.15 28.98
C VAL A 99 7.00 28.30 29.03
N VAL A 100 5.73 27.99 28.78
CA VAL A 100 4.61 28.94 28.83
C VAL A 100 3.46 28.35 29.64
N ASP A 101 2.67 29.21 30.27
CA ASP A 101 1.38 28.81 30.81
C ASP A 101 0.32 28.64 29.69
N PHE A 102 -0.83 28.07 30.04
CA PHE A 102 -1.90 27.76 29.09
C PHE A 102 -2.35 29.01 28.30
N ALA A 103 -2.63 30.12 28.99
CA ALA A 103 -3.16 31.34 28.39
C ALA A 103 -2.13 32.04 27.49
N THR A 104 -0.87 32.07 27.91
CA THR A 104 0.24 32.66 27.15
C THR A 104 0.49 31.88 25.88
N GLY A 105 0.57 30.53 25.96
CA GLY A 105 0.68 29.71 24.76
C GLY A 105 -0.54 29.83 23.83
N LEU A 106 -1.76 29.98 24.38
CA LEU A 106 -2.95 30.21 23.57
C LEU A 106 -2.91 31.57 22.86
N ARG A 107 -2.47 32.65 23.52
CA ARG A 107 -2.28 33.97 22.89
C ARG A 107 -1.26 33.91 21.75
N LEU A 108 -0.14 33.20 21.95
CA LEU A 108 0.88 32.99 20.92
C LEU A 108 0.29 32.26 19.71
N VAL A 109 -0.40 31.13 19.93
CA VAL A 109 -0.99 30.35 18.85
C VAL A 109 -2.12 31.09 18.14
N ALA A 110 -2.97 31.83 18.87
CA ALA A 110 -4.02 32.66 18.28
C ALA A 110 -3.42 33.75 17.38
N ARG A 111 -2.37 34.44 17.86
CA ARG A 111 -1.68 35.45 17.06
C ARG A 111 -0.99 34.84 15.83
N ARG A 112 -0.27 33.72 16.00
CA ARG A 112 0.37 32.97 14.90
C ARG A 112 -0.66 32.56 13.84
N GLY A 113 -1.75 31.93 14.27
CA GLY A 113 -2.83 31.47 13.38
C GLY A 113 -3.48 32.61 12.61
N SER A 114 -3.74 33.75 13.28
CA SER A 114 -4.24 34.96 12.62
C SER A 114 -3.28 35.48 11.56
N LEU A 115 -2.00 35.66 11.91
CA LEU A 115 -0.99 36.21 10.98
C LEU A 115 -0.76 35.29 9.78
N MET A 116 -0.71 33.97 9.99
CA MET A 116 -0.57 33.01 8.89
C MET A 116 -1.80 32.97 7.99
N ALA A 117 -3.01 33.13 8.54
CA ALA A 117 -4.25 33.15 7.76
C ALA A 117 -4.38 34.37 6.84
N GLU A 118 -3.68 35.47 7.14
CA GLU A 118 -3.68 36.67 6.29
C GLU A 118 -2.93 36.46 4.97
N ALA A 119 -2.02 35.48 4.90
CA ALA A 119 -1.32 35.16 3.66
C ALA A 119 -2.27 34.52 2.63
N ARG A 120 -2.32 35.11 1.43
CA ARG A 120 -3.20 34.69 0.31
C ARG A 120 -2.38 34.28 -0.91
N GLY A 121 -3.04 33.59 -1.84
CA GLY A 121 -2.43 33.18 -3.12
C GLY A 121 -1.52 31.95 -3.03
N GLY A 122 -1.41 31.33 -1.86
CA GLY A 122 -0.61 30.14 -1.63
C GLY A 122 -1.41 28.84 -1.75
N GLY A 123 -0.69 27.74 -1.85
CA GLY A 123 -1.21 26.38 -1.80
C GLY A 123 -0.17 25.42 -1.22
N MET A 124 -0.65 24.22 -0.90
CA MET A 124 0.20 23.10 -0.46
C MET A 124 -0.32 21.82 -1.10
N ALA A 125 0.57 20.85 -1.33
CA ALA A 125 0.20 19.51 -1.75
C ALA A 125 1.07 18.46 -1.05
N ALA A 126 0.46 17.35 -0.64
CA ALA A 126 1.18 16.20 -0.14
C ALA A 126 1.65 15.33 -1.33
N VAL A 127 2.96 15.10 -1.40
CA VAL A 127 3.64 14.23 -2.37
C VAL A 127 3.98 12.93 -1.66
N LEU A 128 3.49 11.81 -2.20
CA LEU A 128 3.74 10.47 -1.67
C LEU A 128 4.67 9.69 -2.60
N GLY A 129 5.59 8.93 -2.03
CA GLY A 129 6.45 7.97 -2.73
C GLY A 129 7.81 8.52 -3.18
N LEU A 130 8.04 9.83 -3.10
CA LEU A 130 9.32 10.46 -3.45
C LEU A 130 10.11 10.90 -2.22
N GLU A 131 11.43 10.74 -2.29
CA GLU A 131 12.38 11.22 -1.30
C GLU A 131 12.68 12.72 -1.48
N ALA A 132 13.21 13.36 -0.44
CA ALA A 132 13.42 14.80 -0.41
C ALA A 132 14.38 15.29 -1.50
N GLU A 133 15.41 14.49 -1.75
CA GLU A 133 16.46 14.71 -2.74
C GLU A 133 15.86 14.70 -4.15
N THR A 134 15.03 13.70 -4.46
CA THR A 134 14.30 13.62 -5.73
C THR A 134 13.38 14.81 -5.94
N ILE A 135 12.67 15.25 -4.90
CA ILE A 135 11.83 16.45 -4.97
C ILE A 135 12.69 17.69 -5.24
N ALA A 136 13.81 17.86 -4.52
CA ALA A 136 14.69 19.01 -4.72
C ALA A 136 15.31 19.04 -6.13
N ASP A 137 15.70 17.90 -6.66
CA ASP A 137 16.23 17.80 -8.02
C ASP A 137 15.14 18.04 -9.07
N LEU A 138 13.92 17.55 -8.86
CA LEU A 138 12.78 17.86 -9.72
C LEU A 138 12.48 19.36 -9.74
N LEU A 139 12.41 20.01 -8.57
CA LEU A 139 12.16 21.43 -8.46
C LEU A 139 13.23 22.26 -9.18
N ARG A 140 14.50 21.84 -9.11
CA ARG A 140 15.62 22.49 -9.79
C ARG A 140 15.58 22.27 -11.30
N ARG A 141 15.30 21.04 -11.75
CA ARG A 141 15.29 20.65 -13.17
C ARG A 141 14.15 21.30 -13.94
N GLU A 142 12.97 21.39 -13.33
CA GLU A 142 11.76 21.94 -13.95
C GLU A 142 11.58 23.45 -13.68
N ASP A 143 12.60 24.12 -13.11
CA ASP A 143 12.61 25.55 -12.76
C ASP A 143 11.40 26.00 -11.90
N LEU A 144 10.99 25.16 -10.95
CA LEU A 144 9.84 25.40 -10.06
C LEU A 144 10.26 26.20 -8.82
N ALA A 145 10.90 27.36 -9.03
CA ALA A 145 11.48 28.18 -7.96
C ALA A 145 10.48 28.68 -6.91
N ASP A 146 9.18 28.72 -7.25
CA ASP A 146 8.09 29.14 -6.37
C ASP A 146 7.52 28.02 -5.48
N ILE A 147 8.05 26.80 -5.56
CA ILE A 147 7.62 25.65 -4.77
C ILE A 147 8.76 25.22 -3.86
N HIS A 148 8.46 25.08 -2.57
CA HIS A 148 9.40 24.67 -1.54
C HIS A 148 8.86 23.46 -0.76
N PRO A 149 9.70 22.51 -0.35
CA PRO A 149 9.34 21.56 0.69
C PRO A 149 8.98 22.28 2.00
N ALA A 150 7.82 21.99 2.57
CA ALA A 150 7.27 22.63 3.76
C ALA A 150 7.14 21.67 4.95
N ASN A 151 6.91 20.37 4.70
CA ASN A 151 6.88 19.36 5.75
C ASN A 151 7.54 18.07 5.25
N PHE A 152 8.54 17.57 5.98
CA PHE A 152 9.12 16.25 5.80
C PHE A 152 8.49 15.31 6.81
N ASN A 153 7.30 14.78 6.50
CA ASN A 153 6.48 14.03 7.47
C ASN A 153 6.99 12.60 7.67
N THR A 154 7.37 11.93 6.59
CA THR A 154 8.12 10.66 6.58
C THR A 154 9.18 10.73 5.49
N PRO A 155 10.10 9.74 5.37
CA PRO A 155 11.09 9.72 4.30
C PRO A 155 10.51 9.89 2.89
N ARG A 156 9.28 9.40 2.67
CA ARG A 156 8.58 9.46 1.37
C ARG A 156 7.21 10.13 1.41
N GLN A 157 6.90 10.88 2.47
CA GLN A 157 5.71 11.72 2.56
C GLN A 157 6.14 13.16 2.84
N ILE A 158 6.14 13.97 1.78
CA ILE A 158 6.64 15.34 1.82
C ILE A 158 5.55 16.28 1.34
N VAL A 159 5.30 17.35 2.09
CA VAL A 159 4.38 18.41 1.65
C VAL A 159 5.19 19.49 0.97
N VAL A 160 4.83 19.80 -0.27
CA VAL A 160 5.35 20.96 -1.01
C VAL A 160 4.39 22.13 -0.91
N SER A 161 4.91 23.35 -0.92
CA SER A 161 4.17 24.57 -0.70
C SER A 161 4.70 25.71 -1.54
N GLY A 162 3.81 26.54 -2.08
CA GLY A 162 4.19 27.59 -3.01
C GLY A 162 2.99 28.41 -3.46
N ARG A 163 3.15 29.17 -4.55
CA ARG A 163 2.00 29.83 -5.20
C ARG A 163 0.98 28.77 -5.63
N ARG A 164 -0.31 29.07 -5.45
CA ARG A 164 -1.40 28.12 -5.71
C ARG A 164 -1.37 27.58 -7.14
N GLU A 165 -1.16 28.45 -8.12
CA GLU A 165 -1.11 28.08 -9.54
C GLU A 165 0.05 27.12 -9.83
N ALA A 166 1.23 27.38 -9.24
CA ALA A 166 2.39 26.51 -9.37
C ALA A 166 2.14 25.12 -8.75
N ILE A 167 1.53 25.06 -7.56
CA ILE A 167 1.16 23.81 -6.90
C ILE A 167 0.18 22.99 -7.75
N VAL A 168 -0.82 23.64 -8.35
CA VAL A 168 -1.78 22.95 -9.23
C VAL A 168 -1.09 22.45 -10.51
N ALA A 169 -0.24 23.26 -11.12
CA ALA A 169 0.46 22.88 -12.35
C ALA A 169 1.47 21.74 -12.16
N ALA A 170 2.07 21.65 -10.97
CA ALA A 170 3.15 20.71 -10.69
C ALA A 170 2.68 19.24 -10.56
N GLU A 171 1.38 18.97 -10.36
CA GLU A 171 0.85 17.61 -10.17
C GLU A 171 1.37 16.61 -11.19
N SER A 172 1.25 16.94 -12.48
CA SER A 172 1.68 16.06 -13.57
C SER A 172 3.19 15.76 -13.56
N LEU A 173 4.02 16.74 -13.19
CA LEU A 173 5.48 16.62 -13.11
C LEU A 173 5.88 15.69 -11.96
N PHE A 174 5.24 15.83 -10.80
CA PHE A 174 5.50 14.97 -9.65
C PHE A 174 5.05 13.52 -9.91
N LEU A 175 3.88 13.31 -10.52
CA LEU A 175 3.41 11.98 -10.90
C LEU A 175 4.34 11.33 -11.96
N ALA A 176 4.78 12.10 -12.96
CA ALA A 176 5.73 11.63 -13.95
C ALA A 176 7.11 11.28 -13.35
N ALA A 177 7.51 11.98 -12.28
CA ALA A 177 8.74 11.69 -11.53
C ALA A 177 8.63 10.47 -10.60
N GLY A 178 7.48 9.78 -10.57
CA GLY A 178 7.28 8.56 -9.80
C GLY A 178 6.58 8.76 -8.45
N ALA A 179 6.00 9.94 -8.18
CA ALA A 179 5.12 10.09 -7.02
C ALA A 179 3.91 9.16 -7.19
N THR A 180 3.61 8.36 -6.15
CA THR A 180 2.42 7.51 -6.15
C THR A 180 1.14 8.34 -6.04
N HIS A 181 1.19 9.46 -5.31
CA HIS A 181 0.10 10.41 -5.22
C HIS A 181 0.61 11.85 -5.09
N TYR A 182 -0.19 12.78 -5.61
CA TYR A 182 -0.07 14.21 -5.42
C TYR A 182 -1.42 14.76 -4.95
N LEU A 183 -1.51 15.25 -3.71
CA LEU A 183 -2.78 15.57 -3.07
C LEU A 183 -2.81 17.04 -2.64
N PRO A 184 -3.48 17.94 -3.39
CA PRO A 184 -3.69 19.31 -2.96
C PRO A 184 -4.38 19.39 -1.59
N LEU A 185 -3.86 20.22 -0.70
CA LEU A 185 -4.38 20.40 0.65
C LEU A 185 -5.33 21.61 0.71
N PRO A 186 -6.41 21.53 1.50
CA PRO A 186 -7.42 22.59 1.60
C PRO A 186 -6.94 23.77 2.46
N VAL A 187 -5.88 24.44 2.01
CA VAL A 187 -5.26 25.60 2.68
C VAL A 187 -5.05 26.76 1.72
N SER A 188 -5.03 27.98 2.25
CA SER A 188 -4.91 29.23 1.48
C SER A 188 -3.53 29.87 1.47
N GLY A 189 -2.65 29.43 2.37
CA GLY A 189 -1.30 29.98 2.52
C GLY A 189 -0.23 28.99 2.12
N ALA A 190 0.92 29.52 1.71
CA ALA A 190 2.12 28.75 1.44
C ALA A 190 2.94 28.56 2.74
N PHE A 191 2.39 27.81 3.70
CA PHE A 191 2.93 27.73 5.06
C PHE A 191 4.33 27.09 5.11
N HIS A 192 5.12 27.49 6.11
CA HIS A 192 6.48 26.95 6.33
C HIS A 192 7.46 27.22 5.18
N THR A 193 7.26 28.35 4.47
CA THR A 193 8.11 28.80 3.37
C THR A 193 8.42 30.31 3.50
N PRO A 194 9.34 30.86 2.68
CA PRO A 194 9.61 32.30 2.63
C PRO A 194 8.36 33.17 2.34
N PHE A 195 7.31 32.61 1.73
CA PHE A 195 6.04 33.33 1.51
C PHE A 195 5.35 33.79 2.81
N MET A 196 5.77 33.28 3.98
CA MET A 196 5.27 33.69 5.29
C MET A 196 6.14 34.75 5.99
N ALA A 197 7.11 35.37 5.31
CA ALA A 197 8.05 36.33 5.92
C ALA A 197 7.35 37.49 6.67
N GLU A 198 6.27 38.03 6.11
CA GLU A 198 5.49 39.11 6.75
C GLU A 198 4.82 38.64 8.05
N ALA A 199 4.23 37.43 8.03
CA ALA A 199 3.64 36.82 9.22
C ALA A 199 4.71 36.54 10.29
N GLN A 200 5.91 36.14 9.87
CA GLN A 200 7.06 35.93 10.74
C GLN A 200 7.51 37.23 11.42
N HIS A 201 7.69 38.32 10.68
CA HIS A 201 8.11 39.62 11.22
C HIS A 201 7.12 40.12 12.28
N ARG A 202 5.83 40.15 11.93
CA ARG A 202 4.77 40.60 12.86
C ARG A 202 4.59 39.68 14.06
N PHE A 203 4.98 38.40 13.95
CA PHE A 203 5.01 37.48 15.07
C PHE A 203 6.24 37.71 15.96
N ALA A 204 7.38 38.08 15.38
CA ALA A 204 8.58 38.47 16.11
C ALA A 204 8.34 39.68 17.02
N ASP A 205 7.65 40.69 16.51
CA ASP A 205 7.25 41.86 17.31
C ASP A 205 6.34 41.47 18.47
N PHE A 206 5.36 40.60 18.21
CA PHE A 206 4.41 40.15 19.23
C PHE A 206 5.08 39.31 20.32
N ILE A 207 6.00 38.44 19.95
CA ILE A 207 6.63 37.52 20.90
C ILE A 207 7.77 38.19 21.68
N ALA A 208 8.31 39.33 21.27
CA ALA A 208 9.49 39.97 21.86
C ALA A 208 9.44 40.04 23.41
N ASP A 209 8.30 40.47 23.96
CA ASP A 209 8.12 40.71 25.40
C ASP A 209 7.41 39.57 26.13
N VAL A 210 7.11 38.45 25.44
CA VAL A 210 6.41 37.32 26.07
C VAL A 210 7.37 36.56 26.97
N PRO A 211 7.12 36.43 28.29
CA PRO A 211 8.02 35.70 29.17
C PRO A 211 8.05 34.22 28.81
N LEU A 212 9.26 33.66 28.68
CA LEU A 212 9.49 32.23 28.42
C LEU A 212 10.33 31.67 29.58
N ALA A 213 9.83 30.62 30.21
CA ALA A 213 10.56 29.89 31.24
C ALA A 213 11.49 28.82 30.62
N PRO A 214 12.53 28.36 31.35
CA PRO A 214 13.35 27.23 30.93
C PRO A 214 12.53 25.94 30.73
N GLN A 215 12.91 25.13 29.74
CA GLN A 215 12.28 23.84 29.48
C GLN A 215 12.54 22.85 30.63
N ARG A 216 11.49 22.24 31.19
CA ARG A 216 11.62 21.15 32.19
C ARG A 216 11.78 19.77 31.56
N VAL A 217 11.24 19.61 30.36
CA VAL A 217 11.36 18.40 29.53
C VAL A 217 11.81 18.87 28.15
N PRO A 218 12.82 18.23 27.53
CA PRO A 218 13.30 18.60 26.21
C PRO A 218 12.18 18.60 25.16
N VAL A 219 12.00 19.75 24.47
CA VAL A 219 11.10 19.87 23.31
C VAL A 219 11.94 19.82 22.04
N ILE A 220 11.65 18.86 21.15
CA ILE A 220 12.37 18.76 19.87
C ILE A 220 11.80 19.77 18.88
N SER A 221 12.69 20.59 18.32
CA SER A 221 12.34 21.65 17.40
C SER A 221 11.93 21.12 16.02
N ASN A 222 10.86 21.67 15.46
CA ASN A 222 10.49 21.40 14.06
C ASN A 222 11.53 21.93 13.04
N VAL A 223 12.33 22.94 13.41
CA VAL A 223 13.30 23.60 12.51
C VAL A 223 14.65 22.89 12.51
N THR A 224 15.12 22.47 13.68
CA THR A 224 16.46 21.89 13.85
C THR A 224 16.45 20.37 13.98
N ALA A 225 15.29 19.76 14.23
CA ALA A 225 15.16 18.35 14.57
C ALA A 225 16.02 17.92 15.78
N ARG A 226 16.31 18.87 16.68
CA ARG A 226 17.06 18.69 17.92
C ARG A 226 16.31 19.37 19.08
N PRO A 227 16.61 19.06 20.35
CA PRO A 227 16.07 19.79 21.48
C PRO A 227 16.31 21.30 21.32
N HIS A 228 15.32 22.11 21.67
CA HIS A 228 15.52 23.56 21.75
C HIS A 228 16.58 23.91 22.79
N VAL A 229 17.34 24.97 22.50
CA VAL A 229 18.20 25.65 23.47
C VAL A 229 17.42 26.87 23.98
N ASP A 230 17.32 27.03 25.30
CA ASP A 230 16.49 28.08 25.91
C ASP A 230 16.86 29.50 25.43
N ALA A 231 18.15 29.77 25.21
CA ALA A 231 18.64 31.05 24.72
C ALA A 231 18.13 31.40 23.30
N ASP A 232 17.90 30.39 22.46
CA ASP A 232 17.46 30.57 21.07
C ASP A 232 15.95 30.38 20.89
N LEU A 233 15.26 29.90 21.93
CA LEU A 233 13.89 29.38 21.85
C LEU A 233 12.92 30.37 21.21
N ARG A 234 12.93 31.63 21.67
CA ARG A 234 12.09 32.71 21.10
C ARG A 234 12.32 32.86 19.60
N ALA A 235 13.58 32.92 19.19
CA ALA A 235 13.93 33.11 17.80
C ALA A 235 13.57 31.88 16.94
N ARG A 236 13.66 30.66 17.50
CA ARG A 236 13.20 29.44 16.81
C ARG A 236 11.69 29.38 16.65
N MET A 237 10.92 29.87 17.62
CA MET A 237 9.45 29.97 17.50
C MET A 237 9.05 30.89 16.35
N VAL A 238 9.78 31.99 16.15
CA VAL A 238 9.62 32.92 15.02
C VAL A 238 10.07 32.27 13.72
N GLU A 239 11.23 31.64 13.71
CA GLU A 239 11.81 30.97 12.55
C GLU A 239 10.90 29.86 12.00
N GLN A 240 10.22 29.12 12.87
CA GLN A 240 9.30 28.03 12.53
C GLN A 240 8.22 28.41 11.50
N ILE A 241 7.82 29.68 11.43
CA ILE A 241 6.78 30.16 10.49
C ILE A 241 7.22 30.05 9.02
N THR A 242 8.52 30.27 8.73
CA THR A 242 9.07 30.28 7.35
C THR A 242 9.97 29.09 7.03
N ARG A 243 10.20 28.21 8.02
CA ARG A 243 11.04 27.00 7.84
C ARG A 243 10.22 25.73 7.76
N PRO A 244 10.71 24.73 7.00
CA PRO A 244 10.05 23.44 6.90
C PRO A 244 10.01 22.72 8.25
N VAL A 245 8.94 21.95 8.44
CA VAL A 245 8.80 21.03 9.57
C VAL A 245 9.59 19.75 9.28
N ARG A 246 10.73 19.55 9.94
CA ARG A 246 11.61 18.37 9.80
C ARG A 246 11.15 17.21 10.67
N TRP A 247 9.88 16.82 10.54
CA TRP A 247 9.25 15.83 11.43
C TRP A 247 9.98 14.49 11.37
N SER A 248 10.19 13.93 10.17
CA SER A 248 10.87 12.65 9.98
C SER A 248 12.23 12.64 10.67
N GLU A 249 13.05 13.67 10.48
CA GLU A 249 14.35 13.78 11.14
C GLU A 249 14.25 13.87 12.66
N SER A 250 13.26 14.60 13.19
CA SER A 250 13.00 14.65 14.63
C SER A 250 12.68 13.26 15.21
N LEU A 251 11.96 12.42 14.46
CA LEU A 251 11.68 11.04 14.88
C LEU A 251 12.93 10.16 14.78
N ARG A 252 13.74 10.31 13.72
CA ARG A 252 15.03 9.63 13.59
C ARG A 252 16.00 10.03 14.72
N TYR A 253 15.94 11.27 15.20
CA TYR A 253 16.68 11.71 16.38
C TYR A 253 16.21 10.97 17.65
N LEU A 254 14.89 10.88 17.88
CA LEU A 254 14.36 10.12 19.03
C LEU A 254 14.74 8.64 18.98
N LEU A 255 14.69 8.02 17.81
CA LEU A 255 15.16 6.64 17.59
C LEU A 255 16.63 6.49 17.96
N ALA A 256 17.49 7.43 17.55
CA ALA A 256 18.90 7.44 17.92
C ALA A 256 19.13 7.65 19.43
N ARG A 257 18.16 8.24 20.13
CA ARG A 257 18.13 8.34 21.60
C ARG A 257 17.49 7.14 22.27
N GLY A 258 17.14 6.07 21.55
CA GLY A 258 16.58 4.84 22.12
C GLY A 258 15.09 4.95 22.47
N VAL A 259 14.35 5.86 21.84
CA VAL A 259 12.88 5.94 21.91
C VAL A 259 12.32 5.27 20.65
N GLY A 260 11.72 4.09 20.79
CA GLY A 260 11.07 3.37 19.68
C GLY A 260 9.58 3.70 19.55
N PHE A 261 8.90 3.14 18.55
CA PHE A 261 7.46 3.38 18.36
C PHE A 261 6.61 3.00 19.59
N VAL A 262 6.97 1.91 20.28
CA VAL A 262 6.26 1.43 21.48
C VAL A 262 6.37 2.39 22.67
N ASP A 263 7.40 3.23 22.68
CA ASP A 263 7.68 4.20 23.73
C ASP A 263 6.99 5.57 23.49
N THR A 264 6.22 5.67 22.40
CA THR A 264 5.55 6.91 22.01
C THR A 264 4.06 6.87 22.32
N VAL A 265 3.54 7.99 22.82
CA VAL A 265 2.11 8.21 23.05
C VAL A 265 1.70 9.46 22.27
N GLU A 266 0.69 9.35 21.42
CA GLU A 266 0.09 10.53 20.79
C GLU A 266 -1.04 11.07 21.68
N ILE A 267 -0.94 12.35 22.03
CA ILE A 267 -1.89 13.06 22.87
C ILE A 267 -2.54 14.17 22.05
N GLY A 268 -3.84 14.03 21.79
CA GLY A 268 -4.57 14.96 20.95
C GLY A 268 -6.06 14.65 20.91
N PRO A 269 -6.77 15.15 19.87
CA PRO A 269 -8.21 14.98 19.73
C PRO A 269 -8.63 13.48 19.70
N GLU A 270 -9.83 13.12 20.18
CA GLU A 270 -10.37 11.74 20.21
C GLU A 270 -10.62 11.09 18.84
N GLY A 271 -9.74 10.23 18.33
CA GLY A 271 -9.87 9.65 16.99
C GLY A 271 -8.62 8.88 16.56
N PRO A 272 -8.50 8.49 15.27
CA PRO A 272 -7.29 7.85 14.77
C PRO A 272 -6.06 8.75 14.98
N PRO A 273 -4.91 8.20 15.41
CA PRO A 273 -3.69 8.97 15.58
C PRO A 273 -3.18 9.47 14.22
N VAL A 274 -2.64 10.67 14.18
CA VAL A 274 -2.18 11.35 12.95
C VAL A 274 -0.66 11.30 12.81
N VAL A 275 0.07 11.54 13.89
CA VAL A 275 1.55 11.68 13.86
C VAL A 275 2.26 10.41 14.34
N ARG A 276 1.63 9.58 15.16
CA ARG A 276 2.15 8.28 15.60
C ARG A 276 2.34 7.31 14.44
N PRO A 277 1.44 7.20 13.44
CA PRO A 277 1.69 6.39 12.25
C PRO A 277 2.92 6.86 11.47
N MET A 278 3.20 8.17 11.43
CA MET A 278 4.40 8.72 10.79
C MET A 278 5.68 8.29 11.52
N PHE A 279 5.62 8.10 12.85
CA PHE A 279 6.72 7.52 13.63
C PHE A 279 7.00 6.09 13.19
N LYS A 280 5.97 5.23 13.21
CA LYS A 280 6.12 3.83 12.76
C LYS A 280 6.70 3.75 11.37
N ARG A 281 6.20 4.59 10.44
CA ARG A 281 6.66 4.62 9.06
C ARG A 281 8.11 5.10 8.95
N THR A 282 8.50 6.15 9.67
CA THR A 282 9.89 6.64 9.68
C THR A 282 10.86 5.62 10.28
N GLU A 283 10.46 4.94 11.36
CA GLU A 283 11.26 3.86 11.97
C GLU A 283 11.49 2.70 10.98
N LEU A 284 10.48 2.34 10.20
CA LEU A 284 10.57 1.29 9.19
C LEU A 284 11.38 1.72 7.95
N GLU A 285 11.20 2.95 7.48
CA GLU A 285 11.77 3.43 6.22
C GLU A 285 13.19 3.98 6.35
N ALA A 286 13.55 4.61 7.47
CA ALA A 286 14.83 5.32 7.60
C ALA A 286 15.61 5.06 8.91
N GLY A 287 14.99 4.44 9.92
CA GLY A 287 15.68 4.11 11.17
C GLY A 287 16.26 5.32 11.93
N PRO A 288 17.16 5.11 12.91
CA PRO A 288 17.77 6.19 13.68
C PRO A 288 18.72 7.06 12.83
N LEU A 289 18.96 8.30 13.27
CA LEU A 289 20.05 9.12 12.72
C LEU A 289 21.41 8.46 12.95
N GLY A 290 22.29 8.54 11.95
CA GLY A 290 23.67 8.09 12.07
C GLY A 290 24.52 9.01 12.96
N ALA A 291 25.69 8.51 13.39
CA ALA A 291 26.60 9.26 14.27
C ALA A 291 27.04 10.60 13.68
N ALA A 292 27.33 10.65 12.38
CA ALA A 292 27.69 11.89 11.67
C ALA A 292 26.53 12.90 11.66
N GLU A 293 25.30 12.46 11.39
CA GLU A 293 24.11 13.31 11.41
C GLU A 293 23.83 13.85 12.83
N LEU A 294 24.06 13.05 13.87
CA LEU A 294 23.92 13.48 15.27
C LEU A 294 24.98 14.49 15.68
N ALA A 295 26.20 14.36 15.17
CA ALA A 295 27.32 15.24 15.45
C ALA A 295 27.26 16.57 14.68
N ARG A 296 26.38 16.69 13.68
CA ARG A 296 26.22 17.94 12.91
C ARG A 296 25.81 19.10 13.83
N PRO A 297 26.52 20.24 13.77
CA PRO A 297 26.16 21.40 14.56
C PRO A 297 24.76 21.89 14.16
N VAL A 298 23.98 22.29 15.16
CA VAL A 298 22.67 22.91 14.92
C VAL A 298 22.91 24.25 14.22
N ALA A 299 22.33 24.43 13.03
CA ALA A 299 22.46 25.66 12.27
C ALA A 299 22.05 26.87 13.12
N PRO A 300 22.78 28.00 13.09
CA PRO A 300 22.45 29.17 13.90
C PRO A 300 21.09 29.76 13.50
N VAL A 301 20.49 30.53 14.42
CA VAL A 301 19.24 31.26 14.15
C VAL A 301 19.44 32.16 12.93
N GLY A 302 18.52 32.08 11.96
CA GLY A 302 18.58 32.91 10.75
C GLY A 302 19.63 32.49 9.71
N GLY A 303 20.39 31.42 9.95
CA GLY A 303 21.32 30.87 8.94
C GLY A 303 20.60 30.31 7.71
N ALA A 304 21.28 30.21 6.57
CA ALA A 304 20.73 29.48 5.42
C ALA A 304 20.36 28.04 5.83
N PRO A 305 19.25 27.46 5.32
CA PRO A 305 18.94 26.08 5.64
C PRO A 305 20.10 25.20 5.15
N HIS A 306 20.53 24.22 5.94
CA HIS A 306 21.43 23.21 5.41
C HIS A 306 20.76 22.56 4.19
N ALA A 307 21.48 22.51 3.07
CA ALA A 307 21.05 21.73 1.92
C ALA A 307 20.76 20.29 2.38
N LEU A 308 19.80 19.65 1.70
CA LEU A 308 19.56 18.22 1.87
C LEU A 308 20.90 17.46 1.78
N PRO A 309 21.05 16.33 2.49
CA PRO A 309 22.24 15.51 2.37
C PRO A 309 22.53 15.26 0.89
N THR A 310 23.69 15.72 0.43
CA THR A 310 24.23 15.31 -0.86
C THR A 310 25.11 14.09 -0.62
N GLU A 311 25.22 13.20 -1.61
CA GLU A 311 25.98 11.94 -1.54
C GLU A 311 27.42 12.12 -1.01
N THR A 312 27.98 13.32 -1.06
CA THR A 312 29.32 13.66 -0.59
C THR A 312 29.51 13.57 0.93
N ASP A 313 28.45 13.69 1.74
CA ASP A 313 28.57 13.65 3.21
C ASP A 313 28.61 12.24 3.81
N ALA A 314 28.26 11.20 3.03
CA ALA A 314 28.19 9.81 3.48
C ALA A 314 29.47 9.00 3.23
N ASN A 315 30.44 9.54 2.49
CA ASN A 315 31.56 8.74 1.95
C ASN A 315 32.89 8.90 2.70
N ALA A 316 32.89 9.38 3.94
CA ALA A 316 34.10 9.44 4.77
C ALA A 316 34.36 8.13 5.54
N ALA A 317 34.30 6.97 4.86
CA ALA A 317 34.90 5.71 5.33
C ALA A 317 34.75 4.55 4.32
N VAL A 318 35.14 4.72 3.05
CA VAL A 318 35.44 3.58 2.18
C VAL A 318 36.63 3.93 1.29
N ALA A 319 37.66 3.10 1.32
CA ALA A 319 38.86 3.25 0.49
C ALA A 319 38.52 3.21 -1.01
N GLU A 320 39.19 4.09 -1.77
CA GLU A 320 39.01 4.30 -3.22
C GLU A 320 39.17 3.01 -4.06
N PRO A 321 38.33 2.81 -5.09
CA PRO A 321 38.71 2.11 -6.30
C PRO A 321 39.16 3.13 -7.37
N ALA A 322 40.29 2.83 -8.01
CA ALA A 322 40.92 3.62 -9.05
C ALA A 322 40.00 3.89 -10.27
N GLU A 323 40.09 5.10 -10.81
CA GLU A 323 39.42 5.59 -12.02
C GLU A 323 39.72 4.70 -13.25
N ALA A 324 38.66 4.30 -13.96
CA ALA A 324 38.74 3.84 -15.33
C ALA A 324 38.10 4.89 -16.26
N ALA A 325 38.92 5.45 -17.16
CA ALA A 325 38.55 6.45 -18.15
C ALA A 325 37.50 5.93 -19.15
N PRO A 326 36.68 6.83 -19.75
CA PRO A 326 35.67 6.43 -20.73
C PRO A 326 36.33 5.98 -22.05
N PRO A 327 35.74 5.01 -22.79
CA PRO A 327 36.32 4.58 -24.05
C PRO A 327 36.05 5.64 -25.13
N PRO A 328 36.99 5.86 -26.08
CA PRO A 328 36.79 6.80 -27.16
C PRO A 328 35.90 6.20 -28.25
N MET A 329 35.09 7.05 -28.86
CA MET A 329 34.38 6.74 -30.11
C MET A 329 35.39 6.67 -31.26
N GLY A 330 35.60 5.48 -31.81
CA GLY A 330 36.38 5.25 -33.03
C GLY A 330 35.47 5.03 -34.23
N SER A 331 35.65 5.85 -35.28
CA SER A 331 35.14 5.63 -36.64
C SER A 331 36.11 4.72 -37.43
N PRO A 332 35.71 4.16 -38.59
CA PRO A 332 36.15 2.85 -39.05
C PRO A 332 37.45 2.93 -39.86
N ASP A 333 38.36 1.98 -39.65
CA ASP A 333 39.33 1.65 -40.68
C ASP A 333 39.66 0.14 -40.68
N THR A 334 39.80 -0.37 -41.89
CA THR A 334 39.93 -1.77 -42.27
C THR A 334 41.33 -2.33 -41.99
N THR A 335 41.44 -3.58 -41.53
CA THR A 335 42.30 -4.65 -42.11
C THR A 335 42.21 -5.99 -41.35
N GLU A 336 41.92 -7.02 -42.14
CA GLU A 336 42.18 -8.48 -42.02
C GLU A 336 42.98 -9.04 -40.83
N ASN A 337 42.37 -9.96 -40.05
CA ASN A 337 42.63 -11.42 -40.12
C ASN A 337 42.11 -12.18 -38.88
N GLY A 338 41.09 -13.02 -39.09
CA GLY A 338 41.17 -14.43 -38.67
C GLY A 338 40.77 -14.85 -37.26
N GLU A 339 39.51 -14.65 -36.86
CA GLU A 339 38.78 -15.65 -36.06
C GLU A 339 37.35 -15.78 -36.60
N SER A 340 36.96 -17.02 -36.92
CA SER A 340 35.77 -17.37 -37.69
C SER A 340 34.47 -16.97 -36.97
N VAL A 341 33.78 -15.98 -37.52
CA VAL A 341 32.34 -15.80 -37.35
C VAL A 341 31.65 -17.12 -37.75
N PRO A 342 30.75 -17.71 -36.93
CA PRO A 342 29.99 -18.85 -37.39
C PRO A 342 29.13 -18.40 -38.57
N ASP A 343 29.37 -19.08 -39.68
CA ASP A 343 28.81 -18.86 -40.99
C ASP A 343 27.29 -18.64 -40.94
N ALA A 344 26.83 -17.53 -41.52
CA ALA A 344 25.40 -17.18 -41.65
C ALA A 344 24.64 -18.10 -42.63
N ALA A 345 25.24 -19.22 -43.03
CA ALA A 345 24.67 -20.25 -43.90
C ALA A 345 24.24 -21.54 -43.14
N GLY A 346 24.16 -21.51 -41.80
CA GLY A 346 23.81 -22.68 -40.97
C GLY A 346 22.36 -22.80 -40.49
N TYR A 347 21.45 -21.86 -40.79
CA TYR A 347 20.10 -21.82 -40.20
C TYR A 347 19.06 -22.79 -40.79
N THR A 348 19.50 -23.82 -41.51
CA THR A 348 18.63 -24.91 -41.99
C THR A 348 19.13 -26.25 -41.48
N ALA A 349 19.09 -26.46 -40.17
CA ALA A 349 19.24 -27.77 -39.55
C ALA A 349 18.26 -27.90 -38.37
N GLY A 350 17.07 -28.43 -38.65
CA GLY A 350 16.15 -29.08 -37.71
C GLY A 350 15.79 -28.35 -36.42
N ARG A 351 14.99 -27.28 -36.47
CA ARG A 351 14.25 -26.86 -35.26
C ARG A 351 13.30 -28.00 -34.88
N GLY A 352 13.53 -28.63 -33.73
CA GLY A 352 12.58 -29.58 -33.16
C GLY A 352 11.21 -28.91 -33.01
N ARG A 353 10.13 -29.65 -33.30
CA ARG A 353 8.76 -29.13 -33.10
C ARG A 353 8.56 -28.79 -31.63
N ILE A 354 7.96 -27.63 -31.36
CA ILE A 354 7.55 -27.22 -30.01
C ILE A 354 6.48 -28.21 -29.55
N SER A 355 6.73 -28.91 -28.45
CA SER A 355 5.74 -29.72 -27.72
C SER A 355 5.19 -28.95 -26.52
N VAL A 356 4.12 -29.48 -25.92
CA VAL A 356 3.52 -28.95 -24.68
C VAL A 356 4.56 -28.84 -23.56
N GLU A 357 5.39 -29.87 -23.39
CA GLU A 357 6.44 -29.91 -22.36
C GLU A 357 7.62 -28.96 -22.64
N SER A 358 7.75 -28.46 -23.87
CA SER A 358 8.77 -27.48 -24.25
C SER A 358 8.30 -26.02 -24.18
N LEU A 359 7.00 -25.80 -23.94
CA LEU A 359 6.49 -24.45 -23.63
C LEU A 359 7.07 -24.00 -22.29
N GLY A 360 7.25 -22.68 -22.13
CA GLY A 360 7.74 -22.08 -20.89
C GLY A 360 9.08 -22.65 -20.42
N SER A 361 9.21 -22.88 -19.11
CA SER A 361 10.45 -23.29 -18.46
C SER A 361 10.33 -24.68 -17.85
N ARG A 362 11.09 -25.64 -18.39
CA ARG A 362 11.25 -26.97 -17.78
C ARG A 362 11.86 -26.89 -16.37
N ALA A 363 12.76 -25.94 -16.12
CA ALA A 363 13.35 -25.72 -14.81
C ALA A 363 12.29 -25.26 -13.78
N PHE A 364 11.27 -24.50 -14.21
CA PHE A 364 10.14 -24.16 -13.36
C PHE A 364 9.34 -25.43 -13.02
N CYS A 365 9.02 -26.26 -14.01
CA CYS A 365 8.33 -27.53 -13.78
C CYS A 365 9.08 -28.42 -12.78
N GLU A 366 10.40 -28.56 -12.94
CA GLU A 366 11.24 -29.34 -12.02
C GLU A 366 11.29 -28.74 -10.61
N ALA A 367 11.41 -27.42 -10.49
CA ALA A 367 11.43 -26.74 -9.20
C ALA A 367 10.11 -26.91 -8.42
N PHE A 368 8.97 -26.84 -9.12
CA PHE A 368 7.64 -26.92 -8.52
C PHE A 368 7.00 -28.31 -8.58
N GLY A 369 7.69 -29.34 -9.10
CA GLY A 369 7.16 -30.71 -9.17
C GLY A 369 5.98 -30.86 -10.14
N LEU A 370 6.05 -30.17 -11.28
CA LEU A 370 5.00 -30.12 -12.29
C LEU A 370 5.46 -30.83 -13.57
N ARG A 371 4.49 -31.20 -14.42
CA ARG A 371 4.75 -31.65 -15.79
C ARG A 371 4.71 -30.49 -16.78
N TYR A 372 3.82 -29.53 -16.54
CA TYR A 372 3.60 -28.41 -17.46
C TYR A 372 3.70 -27.07 -16.74
N PRO A 373 4.18 -26.01 -17.42
CA PRO A 373 4.43 -24.69 -16.82
C PRO A 373 3.14 -23.86 -16.75
N TYR A 374 2.15 -24.38 -16.04
CA TYR A 374 0.81 -23.82 -15.98
C TYR A 374 0.26 -23.90 -14.57
N ALA A 375 -0.37 -22.81 -14.14
CA ALA A 375 -1.10 -22.77 -12.89
C ALA A 375 -2.55 -22.27 -13.06
N SER A 376 -3.46 -22.80 -12.24
CA SER A 376 -4.72 -22.15 -11.92
C SER A 376 -4.49 -21.21 -10.73
N GLY A 377 -4.64 -19.91 -10.96
CA GLY A 377 -4.48 -18.88 -9.94
C GLY A 377 -5.58 -18.94 -8.88
N ALA A 378 -5.29 -18.41 -7.69
CA ALA A 378 -6.27 -18.41 -6.61
C ALA A 378 -7.52 -17.58 -6.95
N MET A 379 -8.68 -18.07 -6.52
CA MET A 379 -9.95 -17.35 -6.57
C MET A 379 -10.59 -17.47 -5.18
N TYR A 380 -10.83 -16.33 -4.54
CA TYR A 380 -11.28 -16.15 -3.15
C TYR A 380 -12.48 -17.03 -2.76
N GLN A 381 -12.70 -17.22 -1.45
CA GLN A 381 -13.83 -17.99 -0.89
C GLN A 381 -13.93 -19.43 -1.44
N ALA A 382 -12.79 -20.08 -1.66
CA ALA A 382 -12.70 -21.41 -2.26
C ALA A 382 -13.36 -21.56 -3.65
N ILE A 383 -13.53 -20.47 -4.41
CA ILE A 383 -13.90 -20.57 -5.84
C ILE A 383 -12.83 -21.39 -6.57
N ALA A 384 -11.55 -21.12 -6.28
CA ALA A 384 -10.46 -22.05 -6.56
C ALA A 384 -10.51 -23.17 -5.51
N SER A 385 -11.41 -24.11 -5.76
CA SER A 385 -11.86 -25.13 -4.82
C SER A 385 -10.81 -26.23 -4.60
N THR A 386 -11.05 -27.08 -3.60
CA THR A 386 -10.27 -28.31 -3.43
C THR A 386 -10.33 -29.20 -4.68
N ASP A 387 -11.45 -29.24 -5.38
CA ASP A 387 -11.63 -30.07 -6.57
C ASP A 387 -10.83 -29.53 -7.76
N ILE A 388 -10.75 -28.21 -7.94
CA ILE A 388 -9.83 -27.59 -8.93
C ILE A 388 -8.40 -28.03 -8.62
N VAL A 389 -7.97 -27.86 -7.37
CA VAL A 389 -6.59 -28.13 -6.97
C VAL A 389 -6.22 -29.60 -7.16
N VAL A 390 -7.10 -30.51 -6.74
CA VAL A 390 -6.91 -31.96 -6.90
C VAL A 390 -6.82 -32.35 -8.37
N ARG A 391 -7.71 -31.80 -9.21
CA ARG A 391 -7.75 -32.15 -10.62
C ARG A 391 -6.52 -31.63 -11.37
N MET A 392 -6.11 -30.39 -11.10
CA MET A 392 -4.87 -29.81 -11.64
C MET A 392 -3.65 -30.63 -11.24
N ALA A 393 -3.50 -30.95 -9.95
CA ALA A 393 -2.36 -31.70 -9.43
C ALA A 393 -2.25 -33.10 -10.06
N ARG A 394 -3.37 -33.80 -10.26
CA ARG A 394 -3.41 -35.12 -10.94
C ARG A 394 -2.98 -35.06 -12.41
N ALA A 395 -3.23 -33.93 -13.08
CA ALA A 395 -2.82 -33.69 -14.46
C ALA A 395 -1.35 -33.20 -14.58
N GLY A 396 -0.64 -33.02 -13.47
CA GLY A 396 0.73 -32.48 -13.47
C GLY A 396 0.79 -30.96 -13.66
N LEU A 397 -0.30 -30.25 -13.33
CA LEU A 397 -0.43 -28.80 -13.36
C LEU A 397 -0.46 -28.25 -11.93
N LEU A 398 -0.18 -26.96 -11.73
CA LEU A 398 -0.27 -26.35 -10.41
C LEU A 398 -1.68 -25.82 -10.14
N GLY A 399 -2.35 -26.32 -9.11
CA GLY A 399 -3.58 -25.73 -8.59
C GLY A 399 -3.30 -24.92 -7.32
N ILE A 400 -3.78 -23.68 -7.23
CA ILE A 400 -3.63 -22.84 -6.04
C ILE A 400 -4.99 -22.69 -5.35
N PHE A 401 -5.09 -23.15 -4.09
CA PHE A 401 -6.32 -23.07 -3.32
C PHE A 401 -6.68 -21.62 -2.93
N GLY A 402 -7.95 -21.26 -3.12
CA GLY A 402 -8.49 -19.93 -2.85
C GLY A 402 -8.78 -19.64 -1.39
N ALA A 403 -7.75 -19.42 -0.59
CA ALA A 403 -7.86 -19.22 0.87
C ALA A 403 -8.45 -17.85 1.27
N ALA A 404 -8.32 -16.80 0.44
CA ALA A 404 -8.75 -15.45 0.78
C ALA A 404 -10.23 -15.40 1.20
N GLY A 405 -10.49 -14.81 2.37
CA GLY A 405 -11.83 -14.65 2.94
C GLY A 405 -12.36 -15.86 3.73
N LEU A 406 -11.59 -16.95 3.83
CA LEU A 406 -11.94 -18.12 4.64
C LEU A 406 -11.25 -18.08 6.02
N PRO A 407 -11.89 -18.63 7.07
CA PRO A 407 -11.21 -18.88 8.34
C PRO A 407 -10.06 -19.89 8.19
N THR A 408 -9.00 -19.72 8.98
CA THR A 408 -7.79 -20.57 8.93
C THR A 408 -8.09 -22.06 9.08
N GLU A 409 -9.02 -22.44 9.96
CA GLU A 409 -9.42 -23.84 10.14
C GLU A 409 -10.16 -24.43 8.93
N THR A 410 -10.90 -23.61 8.18
CA THR A 410 -11.48 -24.04 6.90
C THR A 410 -10.39 -24.30 5.87
N VAL A 411 -9.34 -23.47 5.84
CA VAL A 411 -8.18 -23.66 4.96
C VAL A 411 -7.41 -24.92 5.36
N ARG A 412 -7.22 -25.18 6.66
CA ARG A 412 -6.61 -26.42 7.17
C ARG A 412 -7.38 -27.65 6.71
N ALA A 413 -8.71 -27.66 6.85
CA ALA A 413 -9.54 -28.77 6.40
C ALA A 413 -9.43 -28.99 4.87
N ALA A 414 -9.35 -27.91 4.08
CA ALA A 414 -9.13 -27.98 2.64
C ALA A 414 -7.77 -28.60 2.29
N ILE A 415 -6.70 -28.21 2.99
CA ILE A 415 -5.35 -28.78 2.81
C ILE A 415 -5.35 -30.29 3.06
N THR A 416 -5.98 -30.74 4.15
CA THR A 416 -6.11 -32.16 4.47
C THR A 416 -6.84 -32.93 3.37
N ARG A 417 -7.95 -32.38 2.85
CA ARG A 417 -8.70 -32.98 1.75
C ARG A 417 -7.88 -33.06 0.46
N ILE A 418 -7.17 -31.99 0.11
CA ILE A 418 -6.31 -31.95 -1.10
C ILE A 418 -5.24 -33.03 -1.00
N ARG A 419 -4.51 -33.09 0.12
CA ARG A 419 -3.44 -34.09 0.32
C ARG A 419 -3.92 -35.52 0.25
N ALA A 420 -5.09 -35.82 0.81
CA ALA A 420 -5.66 -37.15 0.75
C ALA A 420 -6.07 -37.59 -0.67
N ALA A 421 -6.21 -36.64 -1.61
CA ALA A 421 -6.75 -36.90 -2.94
C ALA A 421 -5.72 -36.75 -4.07
N ILE A 422 -4.55 -36.17 -3.84
CA ILE A 422 -3.49 -36.03 -4.85
C ILE A 422 -2.41 -37.12 -4.72
N PRO A 423 -1.69 -37.48 -5.79
CA PRO A 423 -0.53 -38.38 -5.70
C PRO A 423 0.58 -37.82 -4.81
N ASP A 424 1.34 -38.67 -4.11
CA ASP A 424 2.39 -38.28 -3.15
C ASP A 424 3.44 -37.30 -3.72
N ARG A 425 3.70 -37.37 -5.03
CA ARG A 425 4.68 -36.51 -5.72
C ARG A 425 4.08 -35.26 -6.37
N ALA A 426 2.76 -35.09 -6.33
CA ALA A 426 2.10 -33.95 -6.95
C ALA A 426 2.15 -32.73 -6.02
N SER A 427 2.41 -31.56 -6.60
CA SER A 427 2.41 -30.29 -5.88
C SER A 427 1.06 -29.58 -5.93
N PHE A 428 0.78 -28.79 -4.90
CA PHE A 428 -0.31 -27.82 -4.88
C PHE A 428 0.13 -26.55 -4.15
N GLY A 429 -0.55 -25.45 -4.44
CA GLY A 429 -0.34 -24.17 -3.77
C GLY A 429 -1.51 -23.76 -2.88
N VAL A 430 -1.25 -22.86 -1.93
CA VAL A 430 -2.28 -22.17 -1.15
C VAL A 430 -2.10 -20.66 -1.29
N ASN A 431 -3.19 -19.93 -1.52
CA ASN A 431 -3.14 -18.47 -1.55
C ASN A 431 -2.78 -17.89 -0.18
N PHE A 432 -1.84 -16.96 -0.17
CA PHE A 432 -1.47 -16.15 0.98
C PHE A 432 -1.77 -14.70 0.62
N ILE A 433 -2.85 -14.13 1.16
CA ILE A 433 -3.27 -12.77 0.85
C ILE A 433 -2.80 -11.79 1.94
N ALA A 434 -2.33 -10.61 1.52
CA ALA A 434 -1.92 -9.56 2.45
C ALA A 434 -3.13 -8.91 3.16
N HIS A 435 -2.95 -8.57 4.44
CA HIS A 435 -3.95 -7.96 5.30
C HIS A 435 -3.42 -6.69 5.98
N VAL A 436 -3.47 -5.56 5.26
CA VAL A 436 -2.99 -4.25 5.76
C VAL A 436 -3.58 -3.87 7.13
N ASN A 437 -4.87 -4.12 7.34
CA ASN A 437 -5.58 -3.73 8.56
C ASN A 437 -5.63 -4.82 9.64
N ARG A 438 -5.22 -6.05 9.32
CA ARG A 438 -5.31 -7.23 10.21
C ARG A 438 -4.08 -8.14 10.03
N PRO A 439 -2.86 -7.64 10.28
CA PRO A 439 -1.63 -8.41 10.03
C PRO A 439 -1.56 -9.70 10.86
N TYR A 440 -2.24 -9.77 12.01
CA TYR A 440 -2.31 -10.99 12.83
C TYR A 440 -2.94 -12.20 12.10
N LEU A 441 -3.78 -11.96 11.07
CA LEU A 441 -4.32 -13.04 10.23
C LEU A 441 -3.24 -13.66 9.34
N GLU A 442 -2.25 -12.86 8.91
CA GLU A 442 -1.11 -13.38 8.16
C GLU A 442 -0.23 -14.26 9.06
N ASP A 443 -0.07 -13.87 10.33
CA ASP A 443 0.67 -14.67 11.32
C ASP A 443 -0.02 -16.01 11.58
N GLU A 444 -1.33 -16.02 11.81
CA GLU A 444 -2.13 -17.25 12.02
C GLU A 444 -2.06 -18.18 10.80
N MET A 445 -2.20 -17.62 9.59
CA MET A 445 -2.05 -18.35 8.34
C MET A 445 -0.64 -18.93 8.21
N THR A 446 0.40 -18.15 8.50
CA THR A 446 1.80 -18.60 8.44
C THR A 446 2.04 -19.78 9.36
N ASP A 447 1.59 -19.72 10.61
CA ASP A 447 1.77 -20.80 11.58
C ASP A 447 1.05 -22.07 11.13
N MET A 448 -0.18 -21.94 10.62
CA MET A 448 -0.92 -23.07 10.09
C MET A 448 -0.21 -23.69 8.87
N LEU A 449 0.22 -22.89 7.90
CA LEU A 449 0.88 -23.39 6.69
C LEU A 449 2.20 -24.11 6.99
N ILE A 450 2.97 -23.60 7.96
CA ILE A 450 4.20 -24.25 8.44
C ILE A 450 3.86 -25.57 9.14
N ALA A 451 2.89 -25.56 10.05
CA ALA A 451 2.49 -26.75 10.80
C ALA A 451 1.94 -27.86 9.89
N GLU A 452 1.17 -27.49 8.89
CA GLU A 452 0.70 -28.43 7.87
C GLU A 452 1.80 -28.80 6.88
N GLY A 453 2.92 -28.07 6.80
CA GLY A 453 4.01 -28.34 5.85
C GLY A 453 3.65 -28.01 4.40
N VAL A 454 2.83 -26.98 4.16
CA VAL A 454 2.51 -26.50 2.81
C VAL A 454 3.77 -25.88 2.18
N ARG A 455 4.14 -26.38 1.00
CA ARG A 455 5.43 -26.04 0.34
C ARG A 455 5.34 -24.95 -0.71
N VAL A 456 4.15 -24.61 -1.20
CA VAL A 456 3.99 -23.56 -2.23
C VAL A 456 2.91 -22.61 -1.79
N VAL A 457 3.21 -21.32 -1.78
CA VAL A 457 2.22 -20.25 -1.59
C VAL A 457 2.21 -19.29 -2.77
N GLU A 458 1.02 -18.82 -3.12
CA GLU A 458 0.84 -17.66 -3.98
C GLU A 458 0.65 -16.43 -3.09
N ALA A 459 1.66 -15.57 -3.00
CA ALA A 459 1.60 -14.32 -2.24
C ALA A 459 0.92 -13.24 -3.09
N SER A 460 -0.26 -12.77 -2.68
CA SER A 460 -1.07 -11.80 -3.45
C SER A 460 -1.48 -10.59 -2.63
N ALA A 461 -1.72 -9.45 -3.30
CA ALA A 461 -2.13 -8.17 -2.72
C ALA A 461 -1.10 -7.50 -1.78
N PHE A 462 0.16 -7.96 -1.80
CA PHE A 462 1.24 -7.34 -1.03
C PHE A 462 1.68 -6.01 -1.66
N MET A 463 1.79 -4.97 -0.83
CA MET A 463 2.48 -3.72 -1.19
C MET A 463 3.94 -3.72 -0.74
N GLU A 464 4.24 -4.51 0.29
CA GLU A 464 5.56 -4.70 0.88
C GLU A 464 5.68 -6.11 1.46
N VAL A 465 6.89 -6.63 1.60
CA VAL A 465 7.13 -7.93 2.24
C VAL A 465 6.84 -7.81 3.75
N THR A 466 6.02 -8.72 4.29
CA THR A 466 5.63 -8.71 5.71
C THR A 466 6.44 -9.70 6.56
N ALA A 467 6.49 -9.47 7.87
CA ALA A 467 7.18 -10.36 8.82
C ALA A 467 6.64 -11.79 8.80
N ALA A 468 5.33 -11.97 8.60
CA ALA A 468 4.68 -13.27 8.50
C ALA A 468 5.21 -14.06 7.29
N LEU A 469 5.26 -13.42 6.11
CA LEU A 469 5.77 -14.08 4.91
C LEU A 469 7.28 -14.35 4.98
N VAL A 470 8.06 -13.48 5.63
CA VAL A 470 9.48 -13.73 5.93
C VAL A 470 9.64 -14.96 6.82
N ARG A 471 8.80 -15.13 7.85
CA ARG A 471 8.79 -16.33 8.71
C ARG A 471 8.48 -17.60 7.91
N TYR A 472 7.47 -17.56 7.04
CA TYR A 472 7.16 -18.69 6.13
C TYR A 472 8.35 -19.08 5.26
N ARG A 473 9.03 -18.10 4.65
CA ARG A 473 10.23 -18.31 3.83
C ARG A 473 11.35 -18.92 4.66
N ALA A 474 11.64 -18.36 5.83
CA ALA A 474 12.71 -18.77 6.73
C ALA A 474 12.63 -20.26 7.07
N LYS A 475 11.44 -20.73 7.46
CA LYS A 475 11.20 -22.13 7.88
C LYS A 475 11.36 -23.16 6.76
N GLY A 476 11.50 -22.72 5.51
CA GLY A 476 11.79 -23.59 4.38
C GLY A 476 13.23 -23.55 3.91
N LEU A 477 14.10 -22.73 4.49
CA LEU A 477 15.48 -22.59 4.03
C LEU A 477 16.39 -23.66 4.62
N ARG A 478 17.23 -24.25 3.76
CA ARG A 478 18.29 -25.17 4.18
C ARG A 478 19.55 -25.00 3.34
N ARG A 479 20.66 -25.52 3.85
CA ARG A 479 21.91 -25.68 3.09
C ARG A 479 21.99 -27.07 2.50
N GLU A 480 22.35 -27.16 1.24
CA GLU A 480 22.55 -28.41 0.52
C GLU A 480 23.79 -28.28 -0.38
N ALA A 481 24.83 -29.09 -0.11
CA ALA A 481 26.10 -29.06 -0.84
C ALA A 481 26.70 -27.64 -1.01
N GLY A 482 26.65 -26.83 0.06
CA GLY A 482 27.15 -25.45 0.07
C GLY A 482 26.22 -24.40 -0.54
N LYS A 483 25.14 -24.81 -1.21
CA LYS A 483 24.13 -23.93 -1.80
C LYS A 483 22.92 -23.77 -0.88
N VAL A 484 22.19 -22.66 -1.01
CA VAL A 484 20.94 -22.45 -0.28
C VAL A 484 19.78 -22.97 -1.13
N ARG A 485 18.85 -23.68 -0.50
CA ARG A 485 17.63 -24.21 -1.11
C ARG A 485 16.42 -23.82 -0.26
N ALA A 486 15.29 -23.64 -0.92
CA ALA A 486 14.01 -23.38 -0.28
C ALA A 486 13.03 -24.51 -0.56
N ASP A 487 12.57 -25.17 0.50
CA ASP A 487 11.43 -26.09 0.43
C ASP A 487 10.10 -25.34 0.43
N ASN A 488 10.03 -24.22 1.16
CA ASN A 488 8.87 -23.35 1.15
C ASN A 488 9.07 -22.31 0.05
N ARG A 489 8.36 -22.52 -1.05
CA ARG A 489 8.44 -21.72 -2.27
C ARG A 489 7.35 -20.66 -2.31
N ILE A 490 7.71 -19.49 -2.81
CA ILE A 490 6.79 -18.35 -2.93
C ILE A 490 6.68 -17.97 -4.40
N ILE A 491 5.44 -17.95 -4.91
CA ILE A 491 5.07 -17.30 -6.16
C ILE A 491 4.45 -15.95 -5.78
N ALA A 492 5.17 -14.85 -5.98
CA ALA A 492 4.65 -13.52 -5.71
C ALA A 492 3.86 -13.01 -6.92
N LYS A 493 2.55 -12.84 -6.76
CA LYS A 493 1.68 -12.30 -7.81
C LYS A 493 1.58 -10.78 -7.67
N VAL A 494 2.13 -10.07 -8.67
CA VAL A 494 2.35 -8.62 -8.61
C VAL A 494 2.05 -7.97 -9.95
N SER A 495 1.54 -6.74 -9.90
CA SER A 495 1.25 -5.89 -11.06
C SER A 495 2.26 -4.74 -11.22
N ARG A 496 3.08 -4.48 -10.19
CA ARG A 496 3.98 -3.32 -10.13
C ARG A 496 5.46 -3.71 -10.02
N PRO A 497 6.36 -3.07 -10.80
CA PRO A 497 7.79 -3.36 -10.75
C PRO A 497 8.46 -3.11 -9.39
N ASP A 498 8.02 -2.10 -8.64
CA ASP A 498 8.59 -1.78 -7.32
C ASP A 498 8.29 -2.87 -6.28
N VAL A 499 7.10 -3.47 -6.34
CA VAL A 499 6.74 -4.63 -5.50
C VAL A 499 7.50 -5.88 -5.97
N ALA A 500 7.59 -6.11 -7.29
CA ALA A 500 8.38 -7.22 -7.84
C ALA A 500 9.85 -7.17 -7.39
N ALA A 501 10.46 -5.98 -7.39
CA ALA A 501 11.83 -5.77 -6.92
C ALA A 501 12.02 -6.16 -5.45
N GLN A 502 11.04 -5.90 -4.58
CA GLN A 502 11.10 -6.33 -3.17
C GLN A 502 11.09 -7.86 -3.03
N PHE A 503 10.29 -8.55 -3.83
CA PHE A 503 10.24 -10.03 -3.80
C PHE A 503 11.47 -10.68 -4.43
N LEU A 504 12.12 -10.01 -5.37
CA LEU A 504 13.40 -10.42 -5.96
C LEU A 504 14.61 -10.00 -5.10
N ALA A 505 14.40 -9.25 -4.03
CA ALA A 505 15.41 -8.87 -3.05
C ALA A 505 15.41 -9.85 -1.85
N PRO A 506 16.45 -9.84 -0.99
CA PRO A 506 16.41 -10.62 0.23
C PRO A 506 15.44 -10.01 1.24
N ALA A 507 15.10 -10.77 2.28
CA ALA A 507 14.25 -10.27 3.36
C ALA A 507 14.85 -8.98 3.97
N PRO A 508 14.04 -7.92 4.21
CA PRO A 508 14.55 -6.68 4.81
C PRO A 508 15.25 -6.95 6.14
N ALA A 509 16.48 -6.46 6.30
CA ALA A 509 17.32 -6.75 7.48
C ALA A 509 16.61 -6.42 8.80
N ALA A 510 15.91 -5.29 8.86
CA ALA A 510 15.14 -4.88 10.04
C ALA A 510 14.02 -5.88 10.41
N LEU A 511 13.40 -6.54 9.44
CA LEU A 511 12.40 -7.59 9.71
C LEU A 511 13.08 -8.88 10.17
N VAL A 512 14.18 -9.26 9.55
CA VAL A 512 14.97 -10.45 9.95
C VAL A 512 15.45 -10.31 11.39
N ASP A 513 16.04 -9.17 11.74
CA ASP A 513 16.59 -8.93 13.07
C ASP A 513 15.48 -8.89 14.13
N ARG A 514 14.32 -8.30 13.82
CA ARG A 514 13.15 -8.32 14.70
C ARG A 514 12.62 -9.73 14.93
N LEU A 515 12.52 -10.55 13.89
CA LEU A 515 12.07 -11.95 14.01
C LEU A 515 13.06 -12.79 14.81
N LEU A 516 14.37 -12.56 14.63
CA LEU A 516 15.43 -13.22 15.39
C LEU A 516 15.36 -12.84 16.88
N GLN A 517 15.22 -11.54 17.19
CA GLN A 517 15.08 -11.06 18.57
C GLN A 517 13.82 -11.59 19.25
N ALA A 518 12.73 -11.74 18.50
CA ALA A 518 11.48 -12.32 18.99
C ALA A 518 11.52 -13.85 19.14
N GLY A 519 12.60 -14.51 18.72
CA GLY A 519 12.71 -15.98 18.70
C GLY A 519 11.81 -16.67 17.67
N ALA A 520 11.26 -15.92 16.72
CA ALA A 520 10.39 -16.45 15.67
C ALA A 520 11.20 -17.17 14.57
N ILE A 521 12.46 -16.80 14.41
CA ILE A 521 13.46 -17.49 13.57
C ILE A 521 14.75 -17.69 14.36
N ASP A 522 15.54 -18.70 13.98
CA ASP A 522 16.87 -18.91 14.55
C ASP A 522 17.98 -18.15 13.77
N ALA A 523 19.19 -18.17 14.31
CA ALA A 523 20.32 -17.45 13.73
C ALA A 523 20.76 -18.01 12.36
N GLY A 524 20.57 -19.31 12.12
CA GLY A 524 20.86 -19.95 10.85
C GLY A 524 19.85 -19.54 9.79
N GLU A 525 18.56 -19.57 10.12
CA GLU A 525 17.47 -19.09 9.28
C GLU A 525 17.67 -17.61 8.91
N ALA A 526 18.03 -16.76 9.88
CA ALA A 526 18.32 -15.35 9.68
C ALA A 526 19.49 -15.11 8.71
N GLU A 527 20.56 -15.92 8.79
CA GLU A 527 21.69 -15.82 7.85
C GLU A 527 21.30 -16.29 6.44
N LEU A 528 20.51 -17.36 6.31
CA LEU A 528 20.05 -17.86 5.01
C LEU A 528 19.12 -16.86 4.32
N LEU A 529 18.22 -16.20 5.05
CA LEU A 529 17.30 -15.17 4.53
C LEU A 529 18.03 -14.01 3.84
N ARG A 530 19.26 -13.69 4.26
CA ARG A 530 20.06 -12.61 3.66
C ARG A 530 20.70 -13.00 2.32
N ARG A 531 20.69 -14.30 1.97
CA ARG A 531 21.40 -14.88 0.83
C ARG A 531 20.49 -15.37 -0.28
N VAL A 532 19.19 -15.20 -0.14
CA VAL A 532 18.18 -15.67 -1.10
C VAL A 532 17.17 -14.58 -1.37
N PRO A 533 16.52 -14.56 -2.53
CA PRO A 533 15.37 -13.71 -2.75
C PRO A 533 14.17 -14.19 -1.92
N MET A 534 13.25 -13.27 -1.65
CA MET A 534 11.99 -13.58 -0.97
C MET A 534 11.09 -14.53 -1.77
N ALA A 535 11.05 -14.42 -3.09
CA ALA A 535 10.26 -15.29 -3.97
C ALA A 535 11.11 -16.14 -4.92
N ASP A 536 10.63 -17.35 -5.22
CA ASP A 536 11.19 -18.23 -6.26
C ASP A 536 10.69 -17.82 -7.65
N ALA A 537 9.47 -17.30 -7.71
CA ALA A 537 8.82 -16.89 -8.94
C ALA A 537 8.03 -15.59 -8.75
N ILE A 538 8.05 -14.75 -9.76
CA ILE A 538 7.14 -13.61 -9.90
C ILE A 538 6.07 -13.97 -10.92
N CYS A 539 4.81 -13.85 -10.55
CA CYS A 539 3.69 -13.93 -11.48
C CYS A 539 3.25 -12.51 -11.82
N VAL A 540 3.53 -12.05 -13.05
CA VAL A 540 3.15 -10.71 -13.50
C VAL A 540 1.67 -10.69 -13.82
N GLU A 541 0.88 -10.07 -12.94
CA GLU A 541 -0.56 -9.92 -13.13
C GLU A 541 -0.85 -8.63 -13.90
N SER A 542 -1.22 -8.82 -15.17
CA SER A 542 -1.78 -7.78 -16.03
C SER A 542 -3.28 -7.65 -15.78
N ASP A 543 -4.04 -7.10 -16.72
CA ASP A 543 -5.48 -6.95 -16.52
C ASP A 543 -6.20 -8.30 -16.31
N SER A 544 -6.82 -8.45 -15.14
CA SER A 544 -7.41 -9.70 -14.65
C SER A 544 -8.80 -9.48 -14.06
N GLY A 545 -9.53 -10.58 -13.82
CA GLY A 545 -10.79 -10.54 -13.08
C GLY A 545 -10.54 -10.41 -11.58
N GLY A 546 -11.34 -9.61 -10.88
CA GLY A 546 -11.11 -9.25 -9.48
C GLY A 546 -10.24 -8.00 -9.35
N HIS A 547 -9.44 -7.88 -8.30
CA HIS A 547 -8.55 -6.72 -8.11
C HIS A 547 -7.49 -6.69 -9.21
N THR A 548 -7.36 -5.54 -9.89
CA THR A 548 -6.47 -5.33 -11.03
C THR A 548 -6.08 -3.86 -11.14
N ASP A 549 -4.81 -3.61 -11.47
CA ASP A 549 -4.29 -2.28 -11.81
C ASP A 549 -4.45 -1.94 -13.30
N GLN A 550 -5.17 -2.79 -14.06
CA GLN A 550 -5.43 -2.62 -15.50
C GLN A 550 -4.14 -2.64 -16.33
N GLY A 551 -3.17 -3.43 -15.87
CA GLY A 551 -1.86 -3.55 -16.46
C GLY A 551 -1.88 -4.19 -17.86
N MET A 552 -0.95 -3.78 -18.72
CA MET A 552 -0.78 -4.36 -20.06
C MET A 552 0.43 -5.30 -20.07
N PRO A 553 0.30 -6.58 -20.49
CA PRO A 553 1.38 -7.56 -20.38
C PRO A 553 2.64 -7.15 -21.17
N PHE A 554 2.45 -6.54 -22.34
CA PHE A 554 3.54 -6.06 -23.21
C PHE A 554 4.39 -4.95 -22.57
N ALA A 555 3.83 -4.22 -21.59
CA ALA A 555 4.54 -3.16 -20.88
C ALA A 555 5.06 -3.62 -19.51
N LEU A 556 4.43 -4.62 -18.89
CA LEU A 556 4.77 -5.07 -17.54
C LEU A 556 5.78 -6.21 -17.49
N ILE A 557 5.69 -7.19 -18.40
CA ILE A 557 6.55 -8.37 -18.37
C ILE A 557 8.02 -8.02 -18.64
N PRO A 558 8.38 -7.25 -19.69
CA PRO A 558 9.79 -7.03 -20.03
C PRO A 558 10.62 -6.32 -18.92
N PRO A 559 10.12 -5.28 -18.23
CA PRO A 559 10.84 -4.70 -17.10
C PRO A 559 11.06 -5.68 -15.94
N ILE A 560 10.08 -6.54 -15.64
CA ILE A 560 10.19 -7.53 -14.55
C ILE A 560 11.18 -8.64 -14.92
N LEU A 561 11.27 -9.04 -16.19
CA LEU A 561 12.33 -9.93 -16.66
C LEU A 561 13.73 -9.35 -16.40
N LYS A 562 13.93 -8.05 -16.67
CA LYS A 562 15.22 -7.39 -16.37
C LYS A 562 15.53 -7.37 -14.86
N LEU A 563 14.52 -7.15 -14.02
CA LEU A 563 14.68 -7.24 -12.56
C LEU A 563 15.06 -8.66 -12.14
N ARG A 564 14.44 -9.68 -12.73
CA ARG A 564 14.78 -11.09 -12.48
C ARG A 564 16.21 -11.38 -12.86
N ASP A 565 16.64 -11.00 -14.07
CA ASP A 565 18.01 -11.26 -14.55
C ASP A 565 19.05 -10.62 -13.62
N THR A 566 18.77 -9.41 -13.12
CA THR A 566 19.61 -8.72 -12.13
C THR A 566 19.67 -9.49 -10.79
N ALA A 567 18.53 -10.00 -10.32
CA ALA A 567 18.45 -10.77 -9.09
C ALA A 567 19.14 -12.14 -9.21
N GLU A 568 19.00 -12.83 -10.35
CA GLU A 568 19.70 -14.09 -10.60
C GLU A 568 21.22 -13.93 -10.58
N ALA A 569 21.75 -12.87 -11.21
CA ALA A 569 23.17 -12.55 -11.16
C ALA A 569 23.65 -12.32 -9.71
N ARG A 570 22.82 -11.68 -8.88
CA ARG A 570 23.10 -11.46 -7.45
C ARG A 570 23.05 -12.75 -6.62
N PHE A 571 22.15 -13.68 -6.94
CA PHE A 571 21.85 -14.88 -6.15
C PHE A 571 22.24 -16.18 -6.86
N GLY A 572 23.38 -16.19 -7.57
CA GLY A 572 23.81 -17.34 -8.39
C GLY A 572 23.86 -18.70 -7.67
N ASP A 573 24.08 -18.71 -6.36
CA ASP A 573 24.08 -19.94 -5.55
C ASP A 573 22.68 -20.52 -5.27
N PHE A 574 21.64 -19.68 -5.28
CA PHE A 574 20.26 -20.10 -4.99
C PHE A 574 19.64 -20.86 -6.17
N GLY A 575 19.92 -20.40 -7.40
CA GLY A 575 19.43 -21.00 -8.64
C GLY A 575 18.60 -20.03 -9.48
N ARG A 576 17.95 -20.58 -10.51
CA ARG A 576 17.10 -19.82 -11.44
C ARG A 576 15.85 -19.29 -10.74
N LEU A 577 15.49 -18.06 -11.05
CA LEU A 577 14.27 -17.36 -10.66
C LEU A 577 13.34 -17.27 -11.87
N PHE A 578 12.04 -17.37 -11.62
CA PHE A 578 11.06 -17.50 -12.69
C PHE A 578 10.17 -16.27 -12.80
N VAL A 579 9.80 -15.90 -14.02
CA VAL A 579 8.79 -14.87 -14.28
C VAL A 579 7.67 -15.49 -15.09
N GLY A 580 6.49 -15.60 -14.52
CA GLY A 580 5.28 -16.03 -15.21
C GLY A 580 4.36 -14.86 -15.55
N ALA A 581 3.28 -15.16 -16.26
CA ALA A 581 2.29 -14.18 -16.68
C ALA A 581 0.86 -14.60 -16.30
N ALA A 582 0.07 -13.63 -15.86
CA ALA A 582 -1.36 -13.74 -15.59
C ALA A 582 -2.11 -12.51 -16.15
N GLY A 583 -3.43 -12.64 -16.25
CA GLY A 583 -4.30 -11.59 -16.79
C GLY A 583 -4.41 -11.63 -18.31
N GLY A 584 -5.64 -11.60 -18.83
CA GLY A 584 -5.91 -11.65 -20.28
C GLY A 584 -5.68 -13.01 -20.96
N ILE A 585 -5.20 -14.05 -20.27
CA ILE A 585 -4.89 -15.35 -20.87
C ILE A 585 -6.13 -16.25 -20.87
N GLY A 586 -6.80 -16.35 -22.03
CA GLY A 586 -7.94 -17.24 -22.26
C GLY A 586 -7.91 -18.00 -23.59
N THR A 587 -6.91 -17.77 -24.44
CA THR A 587 -6.81 -18.40 -25.77
C THR A 587 -5.36 -18.77 -26.10
N PRO A 588 -5.12 -19.69 -27.05
CA PRO A 588 -3.78 -20.06 -27.49
C PRO A 588 -2.93 -18.87 -27.97
N GLU A 589 -3.54 -17.87 -28.59
CA GLU A 589 -2.86 -16.66 -29.06
C GLU A 589 -2.34 -15.81 -27.89
N ALA A 590 -3.16 -15.63 -26.85
CA ALA A 590 -2.76 -14.87 -25.66
C ALA A 590 -1.65 -15.59 -24.90
N ALA A 591 -1.75 -16.93 -24.76
CA ALA A 591 -0.72 -17.75 -24.15
C ALA A 591 0.59 -17.71 -24.96
N ALA A 592 0.52 -17.86 -26.28
CA ALA A 592 1.68 -17.74 -27.17
C ALA A 592 2.36 -16.37 -27.04
N ALA A 593 1.59 -15.28 -26.96
CA ALA A 593 2.13 -13.93 -26.85
C ALA A 593 2.98 -13.75 -25.59
N VAL A 594 2.48 -14.13 -24.42
CA VAL A 594 3.23 -13.96 -23.16
C VAL A 594 4.43 -14.91 -23.06
N LEU A 595 4.34 -16.11 -23.63
CA LEU A 595 5.48 -17.03 -23.71
C LEU A 595 6.58 -16.47 -24.61
N VAL A 596 6.22 -15.85 -25.74
CA VAL A 596 7.16 -15.16 -26.63
C VAL A 596 7.80 -13.94 -25.95
N LEU A 597 7.06 -13.24 -25.08
CA LEU A 597 7.64 -12.17 -24.24
C LEU A 597 8.68 -12.69 -23.23
N GLY A 598 8.73 -13.99 -22.96
CA GLY A 598 9.69 -14.61 -22.06
C GLY A 598 9.10 -15.17 -20.77
N ALA A 599 7.77 -15.34 -20.68
CA ALA A 599 7.15 -15.97 -19.52
C ALA A 599 7.60 -17.44 -19.36
N ASP A 600 8.11 -17.78 -18.17
CA ASP A 600 8.52 -19.13 -17.76
C ASP A 600 7.32 -20.06 -17.51
N PHE A 601 6.16 -19.48 -17.15
CA PHE A 601 4.90 -20.19 -16.91
C PHE A 601 3.70 -19.26 -17.11
N ILE A 602 2.51 -19.83 -17.31
CA ILE A 602 1.27 -19.07 -17.44
C ILE A 602 0.30 -19.38 -16.29
N VAL A 603 -0.47 -18.37 -15.91
CA VAL A 603 -1.51 -18.50 -14.88
C VAL A 603 -2.84 -18.01 -15.42
N THR A 604 -3.87 -18.83 -15.28
CA THR A 604 -5.23 -18.48 -15.67
C THR A 604 -6.12 -18.37 -14.44
N GLY A 605 -7.21 -17.59 -14.56
CA GLY A 605 -8.16 -17.34 -13.48
C GLY A 605 -9.59 -17.38 -13.99
N SER A 606 -10.00 -16.38 -14.76
CA SER A 606 -11.41 -16.23 -15.19
C SER A 606 -11.96 -17.49 -15.89
N ILE A 607 -11.20 -18.10 -16.80
CA ILE A 607 -11.62 -19.33 -17.50
C ILE A 607 -11.82 -20.52 -16.54
N ASN A 608 -11.08 -20.56 -15.43
CA ASN A 608 -11.16 -21.64 -14.45
C ASN A 608 -12.43 -21.51 -13.59
N GLN A 609 -12.98 -20.30 -13.42
CA GLN A 609 -14.23 -20.11 -12.68
C GLN A 609 -15.43 -20.70 -13.43
N CYS A 610 -15.37 -20.77 -14.76
CA CYS A 610 -16.39 -21.37 -15.62
C CYS A 610 -16.08 -22.84 -15.92
N THR A 611 -15.81 -23.63 -14.87
CA THR A 611 -15.53 -25.07 -14.97
C THR A 611 -16.40 -25.86 -13.99
N VAL A 612 -16.52 -27.17 -14.23
CA VAL A 612 -17.25 -28.08 -13.33
C VAL A 612 -16.73 -28.00 -11.91
N GLU A 613 -15.40 -27.99 -11.75
CA GLU A 613 -14.73 -28.06 -10.45
C GLU A 613 -14.79 -26.76 -9.63
N ALA A 614 -15.05 -25.61 -10.25
CA ALA A 614 -15.04 -24.32 -9.57
C ALA A 614 -16.07 -24.26 -8.44
N GLY A 615 -15.65 -23.75 -7.28
CA GLY A 615 -16.46 -23.58 -6.06
C GLY A 615 -17.40 -22.38 -6.12
N THR A 616 -18.19 -22.28 -7.19
CA THR A 616 -19.23 -21.27 -7.37
C THR A 616 -20.51 -21.93 -7.90
N SER A 617 -21.62 -21.19 -7.88
CA SER A 617 -22.91 -21.76 -8.25
C SER A 617 -23.03 -22.04 -9.76
N ASP A 618 -23.86 -23.01 -10.12
CA ASP A 618 -24.22 -23.29 -11.51
C ASP A 618 -24.80 -22.06 -12.21
N ALA A 619 -25.56 -21.22 -11.48
CA ALA A 619 -26.11 -19.97 -12.00
C ALA A 619 -25.01 -18.98 -12.42
N VAL A 620 -23.90 -18.90 -11.66
CA VAL A 620 -22.73 -18.10 -12.05
C VAL A 620 -22.03 -18.72 -13.26
N LYS A 621 -21.86 -20.05 -13.29
CA LYS A 621 -21.23 -20.74 -14.43
C LYS A 621 -22.04 -20.59 -15.72
N ASP A 622 -23.38 -20.63 -15.63
CA ASP A 622 -24.31 -20.38 -16.73
C ASP A 622 -24.23 -18.93 -17.24
N LEU A 623 -23.95 -17.95 -16.37
CA LEU A 623 -23.66 -16.57 -16.81
C LEU A 623 -22.31 -16.48 -17.52
N LEU A 624 -21.26 -17.05 -16.93
CA LEU A 624 -19.89 -16.98 -17.45
C LEU A 624 -19.71 -17.67 -18.79
N GLN A 625 -20.44 -18.75 -19.10
CA GLN A 625 -20.34 -19.40 -20.41
C GLN A 625 -20.90 -18.53 -21.55
N GLY A 626 -21.78 -17.58 -21.24
CA GLY A 626 -22.52 -16.77 -22.24
C GLY A 626 -22.00 -15.34 -22.41
N ILE A 627 -20.86 -15.00 -21.83
CA ILE A 627 -20.29 -13.65 -21.92
C ILE A 627 -19.29 -13.53 -23.06
N ASP A 628 -19.16 -12.32 -23.58
CA ASP A 628 -18.17 -11.93 -24.58
C ASP A 628 -17.10 -11.01 -23.97
N VAL A 629 -16.09 -10.61 -24.75
CA VAL A 629 -14.92 -9.82 -24.33
C VAL A 629 -15.32 -8.48 -23.67
N TYR A 630 -16.39 -7.84 -24.15
CA TYR A 630 -16.87 -6.54 -23.64
C TYR A 630 -17.94 -6.64 -22.56
N ASP A 631 -18.25 -7.85 -22.09
CA ASP A 631 -19.29 -8.11 -21.10
C ASP A 631 -18.79 -8.04 -19.64
N THR A 632 -17.64 -7.41 -19.43
CA THR A 632 -17.05 -7.10 -18.13
C THR A 632 -17.03 -5.58 -17.87
N ALA A 633 -16.84 -5.18 -16.60
CA ALA A 633 -16.69 -3.79 -16.20
C ALA A 633 -15.81 -3.67 -14.96
N TYR A 634 -15.22 -2.50 -14.77
CA TYR A 634 -14.62 -2.15 -13.49
C TYR A 634 -15.68 -1.60 -12.54
N ALA A 635 -15.80 -2.21 -11.37
CA ALA A 635 -16.68 -1.78 -10.29
C ALA A 635 -15.87 -1.48 -9.02
N PRO A 636 -16.38 -0.69 -8.07
CA PRO A 636 -15.69 -0.46 -6.81
C PRO A 636 -15.51 -1.75 -5.99
N SER A 637 -14.44 -1.80 -5.20
CA SER A 637 -14.18 -2.88 -4.24
C SER A 637 -14.84 -2.60 -2.90
N GLY A 638 -15.43 -3.62 -2.28
CA GLY A 638 -15.99 -3.52 -0.92
C GLY A 638 -14.94 -3.38 0.18
N GLU A 639 -13.74 -3.93 -0.01
CA GLU A 639 -12.67 -3.91 1.01
C GLU A 639 -12.05 -2.52 1.18
N MET A 640 -11.80 -1.83 0.07
CA MET A 640 -11.25 -0.47 0.02
C MET A 640 -12.28 0.53 -0.52
N PHE A 641 -13.53 0.36 -0.09
CA PHE A 641 -14.70 1.13 -0.54
C PHE A 641 -14.48 2.65 -0.44
N GLU A 642 -13.92 3.12 0.68
CA GLU A 642 -13.66 4.55 0.93
C GLU A 642 -12.54 5.12 0.05
N LEU A 643 -11.57 4.28 -0.32
CA LEU A 643 -10.42 4.68 -1.15
C LEU A 643 -10.72 4.59 -2.65
N GLY A 644 -11.86 4.01 -3.03
CA GLY A 644 -12.29 3.93 -4.43
C GLY A 644 -11.49 2.94 -5.28
N SER A 645 -10.86 1.92 -4.65
CA SER A 645 -10.24 0.82 -5.39
C SER A 645 -11.26 0.14 -6.29
N LYS A 646 -10.82 -0.35 -7.44
CA LYS A 646 -11.68 -1.04 -8.41
C LYS A 646 -11.32 -2.52 -8.53
N VAL A 647 -12.29 -3.30 -8.97
CA VAL A 647 -12.20 -4.70 -9.35
C VAL A 647 -12.87 -4.89 -10.69
N GLN A 648 -12.38 -5.81 -11.51
CA GLN A 648 -13.03 -6.18 -12.77
C GLN A 648 -14.01 -7.33 -12.56
N VAL A 649 -15.25 -7.13 -13.00
CA VAL A 649 -16.40 -7.99 -12.73
C VAL A 649 -17.23 -8.22 -13.99
N LEU A 650 -18.03 -9.29 -13.96
CA LEU A 650 -19.11 -9.52 -14.92
C LEU A 650 -20.08 -8.32 -14.95
N LYS A 651 -20.45 -7.91 -16.17
CA LYS A 651 -21.44 -6.86 -16.41
C LYS A 651 -22.72 -7.39 -17.06
N LYS A 652 -22.61 -8.34 -18.00
CA LYS A 652 -23.80 -8.84 -18.71
C LYS A 652 -24.69 -9.67 -17.81
N GLY A 653 -26.00 -9.41 -17.88
CA GLY A 653 -27.02 -10.14 -17.14
C GLY A 653 -27.15 -9.76 -15.66
N VAL A 654 -26.36 -8.79 -15.17
CA VAL A 654 -26.37 -8.31 -13.79
C VAL A 654 -26.38 -6.78 -13.73
N PHE A 655 -26.86 -6.22 -12.62
CA PHE A 655 -26.82 -4.80 -12.29
C PHE A 655 -25.75 -4.44 -11.26
N PHE A 656 -25.06 -5.43 -10.68
CA PHE A 656 -24.06 -5.20 -9.64
C PHE A 656 -23.07 -4.07 -9.96
N PRO A 657 -22.40 -4.01 -11.14
CA PRO A 657 -21.40 -2.96 -11.38
C PRO A 657 -21.98 -1.55 -11.28
N ALA A 658 -23.14 -1.33 -11.92
CA ALA A 658 -23.83 -0.04 -11.91
C ALA A 658 -24.37 0.32 -10.51
N ARG A 659 -24.86 -0.68 -9.75
CA ARG A 659 -25.35 -0.48 -8.38
C ARG A 659 -24.21 -0.16 -7.42
N ALA A 660 -23.07 -0.85 -7.54
CA ALA A 660 -21.88 -0.61 -6.75
C ALA A 660 -21.32 0.81 -6.99
N ASP A 661 -21.20 1.24 -8.25
CA ASP A 661 -20.81 2.61 -8.61
C ASP A 661 -21.79 3.64 -8.04
N ARG A 662 -23.09 3.36 -8.10
CA ARG A 662 -24.11 4.25 -7.54
C ARG A 662 -23.95 4.41 -6.02
N LEU A 663 -23.72 3.32 -5.29
CA LEU A 663 -23.51 3.37 -3.83
C LEU A 663 -22.25 4.16 -3.45
N VAL A 664 -21.14 3.98 -4.16
CA VAL A 664 -19.92 4.77 -3.94
C VAL A 664 -20.14 6.24 -4.29
N GLY A 665 -20.83 6.53 -5.39
CA GLY A 665 -21.19 7.89 -5.78
C GLY A 665 -22.00 8.58 -4.69
N LEU A 666 -23.00 7.89 -4.13
CA LEU A 666 -23.80 8.41 -3.02
C LEU A 666 -22.96 8.61 -1.76
N TYR A 667 -22.09 7.66 -1.43
CA TYR A 667 -21.16 7.81 -0.30
C TYR A 667 -20.28 9.06 -0.43
N ARG A 668 -19.81 9.39 -1.65
CA ARG A 668 -19.03 10.61 -1.89
C ARG A 668 -19.85 11.89 -1.78
N GLN A 669 -21.12 11.86 -2.20
CA GLN A 669 -21.98 13.04 -2.30
C GLN A 669 -22.73 13.39 -1.01
N HIS A 670 -22.95 12.42 -0.12
CA HIS A 670 -23.86 12.55 1.02
C HIS A 670 -23.15 12.27 2.34
N GLU A 671 -23.38 13.11 3.36
CA GLU A 671 -22.74 12.96 4.67
C GLU A 671 -23.37 11.87 5.55
N SER A 672 -24.60 11.46 5.23
CA SER A 672 -25.29 10.36 5.89
C SER A 672 -26.37 9.73 5.01
N LEU A 673 -26.90 8.57 5.43
CA LEU A 673 -28.02 7.88 4.76
C LEU A 673 -29.29 8.75 4.72
N GLU A 674 -29.50 9.59 5.72
CA GLU A 674 -30.66 10.48 5.86
C GLU A 674 -30.60 11.67 4.91
N THR A 675 -29.41 12.06 4.43
CA THR A 675 -29.26 13.15 3.44
C THR A 675 -29.55 12.72 2.01
N ILE A 676 -29.75 11.42 1.76
CA ILE A 676 -30.16 10.89 0.46
C ILE A 676 -31.64 11.24 0.23
N GLU A 677 -31.95 11.75 -0.95
CA GLU A 677 -33.32 12.11 -1.32
C GLU A 677 -34.29 10.93 -1.07
N PRO A 678 -35.45 11.14 -0.41
CA PRO A 678 -36.29 10.05 0.09
C PRO A 678 -36.72 9.04 -0.96
N LYS A 679 -37.07 9.48 -2.18
CA LYS A 679 -37.47 8.58 -3.26
C LYS A 679 -36.29 7.72 -3.73
N LEU A 680 -35.10 8.30 -3.88
CA LEU A 680 -33.89 7.55 -4.19
C LEU A 680 -33.50 6.58 -3.07
N ARG A 681 -33.59 7.00 -1.80
CA ARG A 681 -33.35 6.12 -0.65
C ARG A 681 -34.27 4.90 -0.68
N ALA A 682 -35.58 5.12 -0.83
CA ALA A 682 -36.57 4.04 -0.92
C ALA A 682 -36.28 3.09 -2.09
N GLN A 683 -35.89 3.64 -3.25
CA GLN A 683 -35.50 2.82 -4.41
C GLN A 683 -34.30 1.91 -4.12
N ILE A 684 -33.31 2.38 -3.37
CA ILE A 684 -32.12 1.59 -3.02
C ILE A 684 -32.48 0.51 -2.00
N GLU A 685 -33.23 0.87 -0.96
CA GLU A 685 -33.72 -0.08 0.05
C GLU A 685 -34.55 -1.20 -0.60
N GLU A 686 -35.46 -0.87 -1.51
CA GLU A 686 -36.32 -1.83 -2.21
C GLU A 686 -35.54 -2.67 -3.23
N ARG A 687 -34.75 -2.04 -4.10
CA ARG A 687 -34.19 -2.73 -5.27
C ARG A 687 -32.84 -3.38 -5.02
N TYR A 688 -32.01 -2.82 -4.14
CA TYR A 688 -30.61 -3.23 -3.96
C TYR A 688 -30.50 -4.11 -2.72
N PHE A 689 -30.99 -3.62 -1.58
CA PHE A 689 -30.89 -4.33 -0.30
C PHE A 689 -32.10 -5.23 -0.02
N ARG A 690 -33.26 -4.95 -0.66
CA ARG A 690 -34.57 -5.56 -0.38
C ARG A 690 -35.00 -5.47 1.08
N ARG A 691 -34.50 -4.46 1.78
CA ARG A 691 -34.76 -4.17 3.19
C ARG A 691 -34.29 -2.74 3.51
N SER A 692 -34.83 -2.17 4.57
CA SER A 692 -34.46 -0.81 5.00
C SER A 692 -33.01 -0.72 5.44
N PHE A 693 -32.40 0.46 5.35
CA PHE A 693 -31.05 0.67 5.84
C PHE A 693 -30.90 0.38 7.34
N GLU A 694 -31.96 0.62 8.13
CA GLU A 694 -32.01 0.26 9.54
C GLU A 694 -31.88 -1.25 9.75
N ALA A 695 -32.59 -2.06 8.95
CA ALA A 695 -32.50 -3.51 9.02
C ALA A 695 -31.11 -4.02 8.59
N VAL A 696 -30.54 -3.43 7.53
CA VAL A 696 -29.17 -3.74 7.09
C VAL A 696 -28.17 -3.43 8.21
N PHE A 697 -28.29 -2.27 8.85
CA PHE A 697 -27.39 -1.86 9.92
C PHE A 697 -27.53 -2.76 11.16
N ALA A 698 -28.74 -3.19 11.51
CA ALA A 698 -28.96 -4.15 12.59
C ALA A 698 -28.24 -5.48 12.32
N ASP A 699 -28.19 -5.94 11.06
CA ASP A 699 -27.45 -7.14 10.70
C ASP A 699 -25.94 -6.93 10.67
N VAL A 700 -25.47 -5.73 10.31
CA VAL A 700 -24.05 -5.37 10.45
C VAL A 700 -23.65 -5.44 11.92
N ALA A 701 -24.49 -4.92 12.83
CA ALA A 701 -24.23 -4.89 14.27
C ALA A 701 -24.02 -6.27 14.91
N LYS A 702 -24.58 -7.33 14.32
CA LYS A 702 -24.40 -8.71 14.79
C LYS A 702 -23.01 -9.29 14.49
N THR A 703 -22.29 -8.75 13.50
CA THR A 703 -21.07 -9.36 12.95
C THR A 703 -19.81 -8.53 13.15
N TYR A 704 -19.95 -7.25 13.50
CA TYR A 704 -18.85 -6.34 13.76
C TYR A 704 -18.59 -6.18 15.27
N PRO A 705 -17.35 -5.86 15.68
CA PRO A 705 -17.05 -5.56 17.08
C PRO A 705 -17.91 -4.41 17.62
N ALA A 706 -18.30 -4.50 18.89
CA ALA A 706 -19.13 -3.47 19.55
C ALA A 706 -18.54 -2.06 19.45
N THR A 707 -17.20 -1.95 19.45
CA THR A 707 -16.48 -0.68 19.27
C THR A 707 -16.72 -0.04 17.90
N GLU A 708 -16.78 -0.84 16.83
CA GLU A 708 -17.07 -0.35 15.48
C GLU A 708 -18.53 0.07 15.32
N ILE A 709 -19.45 -0.63 15.99
CA ILE A 709 -20.87 -0.27 16.00
C ILE A 709 -21.12 1.02 16.77
N ALA A 710 -20.53 1.16 17.96
CA ALA A 710 -20.59 2.41 18.72
C ALA A 710 -20.00 3.59 17.94
N ARG A 711 -18.94 3.36 17.15
CA ARG A 711 -18.39 4.37 16.23
C ARG A 711 -19.38 4.73 15.13
N ALA A 712 -20.03 3.75 14.50
CA ALA A 712 -21.01 3.98 13.44
C ALA A 712 -22.26 4.72 13.95
N GLU A 713 -22.71 4.44 15.17
CA GLU A 713 -23.82 5.18 15.80
C GLU A 713 -23.48 6.66 16.02
N ARG A 714 -22.20 6.99 16.28
CA ARG A 714 -21.72 8.37 16.46
C ARG A 714 -21.37 9.09 15.16
N LEU A 715 -20.95 8.36 14.13
CA LEU A 715 -20.46 8.90 12.87
C LEU A 715 -21.38 8.47 11.70
N PRO A 716 -22.34 9.31 11.28
CA PRO A 716 -23.33 8.96 10.26
C PRO A 716 -22.71 8.50 8.93
N LYS A 717 -21.60 9.12 8.51
CA LYS A 717 -20.83 8.74 7.32
C LYS A 717 -20.23 7.33 7.46
N HIS A 718 -19.75 6.96 8.65
CA HIS A 718 -19.22 5.63 8.92
C HIS A 718 -20.33 4.58 8.89
N ARG A 719 -21.49 4.88 9.48
CA ARG A 719 -22.69 4.04 9.38
C ARG A 719 -23.11 3.81 7.93
N MET A 720 -23.13 4.86 7.12
CA MET A 720 -23.39 4.78 5.69
C MET A 720 -22.42 3.85 4.97
N ALA A 721 -21.11 3.97 5.25
CA ALA A 721 -20.09 3.07 4.69
C ALA A 721 -20.34 1.62 5.07
N LEU A 722 -20.64 1.32 6.34
CA LEU A 722 -20.89 -0.06 6.79
C LEU A 722 -22.15 -0.67 6.15
N VAL A 723 -23.23 0.11 6.03
CA VAL A 723 -24.45 -0.31 5.33
C VAL A 723 -24.16 -0.59 3.85
N PHE A 724 -23.43 0.29 3.17
CA PHE A 724 -23.11 0.10 1.75
C PHE A 724 -22.13 -1.06 1.53
N LYS A 725 -21.12 -1.22 2.37
CA LYS A 725 -20.20 -2.38 2.36
C LYS A 725 -20.94 -3.71 2.51
N ARG A 726 -22.07 -3.72 3.23
CA ARG A 726 -22.89 -4.93 3.36
C ARG A 726 -23.42 -5.43 2.02
N TYR A 727 -23.75 -4.55 1.09
CA TYR A 727 -24.16 -4.94 -0.27
C TYR A 727 -23.09 -5.75 -0.99
N PHE A 728 -21.82 -5.32 -0.96
CA PHE A 728 -20.70 -6.07 -1.58
C PHE A 728 -20.52 -7.47 -0.97
N LYS A 729 -20.68 -7.59 0.36
CA LYS A 729 -20.62 -8.89 1.03
C LYS A 729 -21.79 -9.79 0.63
N ASP A 730 -23.01 -9.26 0.64
CA ASP A 730 -24.21 -10.03 0.34
C ASP A 730 -24.25 -10.47 -1.13
N THR A 731 -23.90 -9.58 -2.07
CA THR A 731 -23.83 -9.86 -3.53
C THR A 731 -22.85 -10.96 -3.90
N THR A 732 -21.71 -11.02 -3.21
CA THR A 732 -20.76 -12.13 -3.30
C THR A 732 -21.37 -13.43 -2.78
N ASN A 733 -22.00 -13.40 -1.60
CA ASN A 733 -22.58 -14.59 -0.98
C ASN A 733 -23.75 -15.15 -1.81
N TRP A 734 -24.60 -14.29 -2.36
CA TRP A 734 -25.70 -14.68 -3.25
C TRP A 734 -25.19 -15.37 -4.50
N ALA A 735 -24.12 -14.86 -5.11
CA ALA A 735 -23.48 -15.47 -6.28
C ALA A 735 -22.93 -16.87 -5.95
N LEU A 736 -22.23 -17.01 -4.81
CA LEU A 736 -21.70 -18.30 -4.36
C LEU A 736 -22.82 -19.31 -4.05
N ALA A 737 -23.89 -18.86 -3.38
CA ALA A 737 -25.03 -19.70 -3.03
C ALA A 737 -25.95 -20.04 -4.22
N GLY A 738 -25.84 -19.31 -5.34
CA GLY A 738 -26.73 -19.48 -6.48
C GLY A 738 -28.14 -18.96 -6.22
N ASP A 739 -28.27 -17.91 -5.41
CA ASP A 739 -29.55 -17.32 -5.05
C ASP A 739 -30.18 -16.60 -6.25
N LEU A 740 -31.05 -17.31 -6.96
CA LEU A 740 -31.68 -16.81 -8.18
C LEU A 740 -32.59 -15.61 -7.94
N GLU A 741 -33.12 -15.41 -6.73
CA GLU A 741 -33.90 -14.23 -6.41
C GLU A 741 -33.03 -12.98 -6.49
N HIS A 742 -31.74 -13.10 -6.14
CA HIS A 742 -30.75 -12.04 -6.17
C HIS A 742 -29.81 -12.12 -7.39
N LYS A 743 -30.17 -12.88 -8.44
CA LYS A 743 -29.32 -13.07 -9.63
C LYS A 743 -28.80 -11.76 -10.23
N VAL A 744 -29.66 -10.74 -10.31
CA VAL A 744 -29.28 -9.44 -10.88
C VAL A 744 -28.25 -8.69 -10.04
N ASP A 745 -28.01 -9.12 -8.81
CA ASP A 745 -27.07 -8.53 -7.86
C ASP A 745 -25.79 -9.35 -7.73
N PHE A 746 -25.61 -10.43 -8.49
CA PHE A 746 -24.40 -11.24 -8.37
C PHE A 746 -23.13 -10.43 -8.65
N GLN A 747 -22.23 -10.41 -7.67
CA GLN A 747 -20.87 -9.95 -7.85
C GLN A 747 -20.02 -11.15 -8.31
N VAL A 748 -19.59 -11.12 -9.56
CA VAL A 748 -18.76 -12.19 -10.15
C VAL A 748 -17.47 -11.57 -10.69
N HIS A 749 -16.34 -11.85 -10.06
CA HIS A 749 -15.02 -11.39 -10.50
C HIS A 749 -14.64 -12.07 -11.82
N CYS A 750 -14.54 -11.32 -12.91
CA CYS A 750 -14.30 -11.89 -14.24
C CYS A 750 -13.66 -10.84 -15.15
N GLY A 751 -12.65 -11.24 -15.93
CA GLY A 751 -12.00 -10.40 -16.93
C GLY A 751 -12.29 -10.87 -18.37
N PRO A 752 -11.82 -10.11 -19.38
CA PRO A 752 -12.11 -10.36 -20.80
C PRO A 752 -11.58 -11.71 -21.31
N ALA A 753 -10.63 -12.33 -20.59
CA ALA A 753 -10.12 -13.66 -20.90
C ALA A 753 -11.23 -14.72 -20.99
N GLN A 754 -12.29 -14.62 -20.18
CA GLN A 754 -13.43 -15.53 -20.25
C GLN A 754 -14.21 -15.37 -21.56
N GLY A 755 -14.44 -14.13 -21.99
CA GLY A 755 -15.12 -13.86 -23.27
C GLY A 755 -14.32 -14.35 -24.47
N ALA A 756 -13.01 -14.11 -24.46
CA ALA A 756 -12.10 -14.61 -25.49
C ALA A 756 -12.07 -16.15 -25.53
N PHE A 757 -12.04 -16.80 -24.36
CA PHE A 757 -12.17 -18.26 -24.27
C PHE A 757 -13.49 -18.76 -24.84
N ASN A 758 -14.62 -18.13 -24.48
CA ASN A 758 -15.94 -18.51 -25.00
C ASN A 758 -16.00 -18.44 -26.52
N GLN A 759 -15.41 -17.40 -27.14
CA GLN A 759 -15.32 -17.32 -28.60
C GLN A 759 -14.43 -18.42 -29.19
N TRP A 760 -13.31 -18.74 -28.53
CA TRP A 760 -12.40 -19.80 -28.99
C TRP A 760 -13.05 -21.19 -28.99
N VAL A 761 -13.88 -21.50 -27.98
CA VAL A 761 -14.54 -22.81 -27.84
C VAL A 761 -15.95 -22.87 -28.45
N ALA A 762 -16.42 -21.81 -29.10
CA ALA A 762 -17.74 -21.78 -29.73
C ALA A 762 -17.89 -22.90 -30.78
N GLY A 763 -19.01 -23.61 -30.75
CA GLY A 763 -19.29 -24.76 -31.64
C GLY A 763 -18.55 -26.05 -31.26
N THR A 764 -17.79 -26.07 -30.16
CA THR A 764 -17.14 -27.27 -29.61
C THR A 764 -17.92 -27.80 -28.40
N PRO A 765 -17.68 -29.04 -27.92
CA PRO A 765 -18.28 -29.53 -26.68
C PRO A 765 -18.05 -28.59 -25.48
N GLN A 766 -16.88 -27.94 -25.42
CA GLN A 766 -16.48 -27.01 -24.36
C GLN A 766 -17.26 -25.68 -24.41
N GLU A 767 -18.16 -25.45 -25.38
CA GLU A 767 -19.10 -24.34 -25.33
C GLU A 767 -19.95 -24.39 -24.05
N SER A 768 -20.39 -25.59 -23.64
CA SER A 768 -21.07 -25.82 -22.37
C SER A 768 -20.08 -25.90 -21.21
N TRP A 769 -20.29 -25.14 -20.12
CA TRP A 769 -19.42 -25.24 -18.94
C TRP A 769 -19.43 -26.63 -18.30
N ARG A 770 -20.47 -27.43 -18.55
CA ARG A 770 -20.59 -28.80 -18.03
C ARG A 770 -19.57 -29.75 -18.65
N GLU A 771 -19.00 -29.39 -19.80
CA GLU A 771 -17.91 -30.10 -20.47
C GLU A 771 -16.54 -29.42 -20.24
N ARG A 772 -16.50 -28.32 -19.46
CA ARG A 772 -15.26 -27.61 -19.13
C ARG A 772 -14.69 -28.15 -17.83
N HIS A 773 -13.74 -29.06 -17.97
CA HIS A 773 -12.90 -29.52 -16.87
C HIS A 773 -11.60 -28.72 -16.81
N VAL A 774 -11.22 -28.25 -15.61
CA VAL A 774 -10.12 -27.28 -15.44
C VAL A 774 -8.77 -27.76 -16.00
N ASP A 775 -8.47 -29.05 -15.85
CA ASP A 775 -7.29 -29.71 -16.41
C ASP A 775 -7.38 -29.86 -17.93
N SER A 776 -8.53 -30.32 -18.44
CA SER A 776 -8.75 -30.52 -19.87
C SER A 776 -8.63 -29.21 -20.65
N ILE A 777 -9.21 -28.12 -20.17
CA ILE A 777 -9.11 -26.82 -20.85
C ILE A 777 -7.68 -26.24 -20.78
N ALA A 778 -6.94 -26.52 -19.70
CA ALA A 778 -5.55 -26.11 -19.56
C ALA A 778 -4.64 -26.87 -20.56
N LEU A 779 -4.80 -28.19 -20.66
CA LEU A 779 -4.05 -29.02 -21.62
C LEU A 779 -4.39 -28.65 -23.06
N MET A 780 -5.68 -28.47 -23.38
CA MET A 780 -6.13 -28.01 -24.69
C MET A 780 -5.51 -26.65 -25.05
N LEU A 781 -5.44 -25.72 -24.09
CA LEU A 781 -4.83 -24.41 -24.29
C LEU A 781 -3.33 -24.54 -24.59
N LEU A 782 -2.59 -25.36 -23.84
CA LEU A 782 -1.16 -25.56 -24.07
C LEU A 782 -0.87 -26.30 -25.39
N GLU A 783 -1.62 -27.36 -25.71
CA GLU A 783 -1.51 -28.10 -26.98
C GLU A 783 -1.69 -27.18 -28.18
N GLN A 784 -2.79 -26.43 -28.20
CA GLN A 784 -3.07 -25.52 -29.31
C GLN A 784 -2.11 -24.33 -29.34
N THR A 785 -1.54 -23.92 -28.22
CA THR A 785 -0.47 -22.91 -28.17
C THR A 785 0.80 -23.41 -28.84
N ALA A 786 1.23 -24.64 -28.54
CA ALA A 786 2.38 -25.26 -29.18
C ALA A 786 2.18 -25.39 -30.70
N ASP A 787 1.01 -25.87 -31.13
CA ASP A 787 0.65 -25.96 -32.54
C ASP A 787 0.64 -24.59 -33.24
N LEU A 788 0.08 -23.57 -32.59
CA LEU A 788 0.07 -22.21 -33.12
C LEU A 788 1.48 -21.67 -33.32
N LEU A 789 2.35 -21.81 -32.32
CA LEU A 789 3.74 -21.36 -32.41
C LEU A 789 4.49 -22.09 -33.52
N ASN A 790 4.37 -23.41 -33.63
CA ASN A 790 4.96 -24.18 -34.73
C ASN A 790 4.50 -23.64 -36.09
N ARG A 791 3.18 -23.45 -36.30
CA ARG A 791 2.65 -22.92 -37.56
C ARG A 791 3.18 -21.51 -37.87
N ARG A 792 3.31 -20.65 -36.86
CA ARG A 792 3.81 -19.27 -37.03
C ARG A 792 5.30 -19.25 -37.37
N PHE A 793 6.11 -20.06 -36.69
CA PHE A 793 7.53 -20.18 -37.01
C PHE A 793 7.76 -20.79 -38.40
N ASP A 794 7.00 -21.82 -38.77
CA ASP A 794 7.06 -22.40 -40.10
C ASP A 794 6.67 -21.39 -41.19
N ALA A 795 5.68 -20.53 -40.92
CA ALA A 795 5.26 -19.48 -41.85
C ALA A 795 6.28 -18.34 -41.99
N MET A 796 7.02 -18.01 -40.93
CA MET A 796 8.09 -16.98 -40.97
C MET A 796 9.41 -17.51 -41.57
N ALA A 797 9.60 -18.83 -41.58
CA ALA A 797 10.78 -19.48 -42.15
C ALA A 797 10.66 -19.77 -43.66
N ARG A 798 9.46 -19.61 -44.23
CA ARG A 798 9.17 -19.63 -45.67
C ARG A 798 9.23 -18.22 -46.22
#